data_AF-A0A0J6YLB2-F1
#
_entry.id   AF-A0A0J6YLB2-F1
#
_cell.length_a   1.000
_cell.length_b   1.000
_cell.length_c   1.000
_cell.angle_alpha   90.00
_cell.angle_beta   90.00
_cell.angle_gamma   90.00
#
_symmetry.space_group_name_H-M   'P 1'
#
loop_
_entity.id
_entity.type
_entity.pdbx_description
1 polymer ?
#
loop_
_entity_poly.entity_id
_entity_poly.type
_entity_poly.pdbx_seq_one_letter_code
_entity_poly.pdbx_strand_id
1 'polypeptide(L)'
;MPRRRSSISRILPPTVVRLEIKQHFDALKDEKLKRYAHFVSRAAFLGTRITLRQVSPESEPIYDLIMSLYRACNGDWKSLGEKTGVSQDEIQRFLEYAAQFLGNCGNYKGFGDSKFIPRVPENVLRQLASATEESKTAFEAASQTGGGIYETSSPPLMHLGYPEDGHMTTYYPDSPTITKEEITLVGDFLEKKKLLLENTRLRKTKNGDFELLIASAQKNPAGNDRDVGDINGWSLEGKLQGKQLTLVYGDYSEQMARISENARQACLNAANEIQKNMYDEYVKSFETGSLEAYKESQRYWIKDKGPMVESDLGFVETYRDPHGVRGEWEGFAAMVNQERTKAFGKLVSKAESFIPKLPWSKDFEKDKFHSPDFTSLEVLTFAGSGIPAGINIPNYDDIRQNLGFKNVSLGNVLSAKAPNEPIPFIREQDLELFRKYRDPAFEVQVGIHELLGHGTGKLLQETAPGEFNFDVSKPPVSPITNKPITTWYKPGQTWSSVFGSIASSYEECRAECVAMALGCDFGILELFGFGNGDEDLEGEAGNVLYASYLTMARAGITALEFWDPKSQKWGQAHMQARYSILRTFLDAGGDFVQLKHSQDDLSDLEIHLDRSKILTYGRPAVEKYLQKLHVYKATADVEEGKRLYDGITHVDEWWSQKVRPVVLQKKIPRKVFVQANTVLEGDRVILKEYEPTLEGMIQSYAERDV
;
A
#
# COMPACT_ATOMS: atom_id res chain seq x y z
N MET A 1 35.10 16.02 -23.28
CA MET A 1 34.05 16.11 -22.25
C MET A 1 33.30 14.78 -22.21
N PRO A 2 33.31 14.04 -21.10
CA PRO A 2 32.55 12.81 -20.99
C PRO A 2 31.06 13.15 -20.93
N ARG A 3 30.27 12.55 -21.82
CA ARG A 3 28.81 12.67 -21.87
C ARG A 3 28.24 12.33 -20.50
N ARG A 4 27.46 13.25 -19.92
CA ARG A 4 26.60 12.96 -18.76
C ARG A 4 25.76 11.73 -19.10
N ARG A 5 26.08 10.59 -18.49
CA ARG A 5 25.20 9.43 -18.48
C ARG A 5 23.89 9.89 -17.84
N SER A 6 22.78 9.67 -18.53
CA SER A 6 21.43 9.91 -18.03
C SER A 6 21.27 9.25 -16.66
N SER A 7 20.44 9.85 -15.82
CA SER A 7 20.08 9.42 -14.46
C SER A 7 19.26 8.12 -14.42
N ILE A 8 19.60 7.15 -15.27
CA ILE A 8 18.97 5.82 -15.30
C ILE A 8 19.50 5.06 -14.08
N SER A 9 18.58 4.66 -13.19
CA SER A 9 18.89 4.29 -11.81
C SER A 9 19.75 3.03 -11.74
N ARG A 10 21.05 3.20 -11.50
CA ARG A 10 21.85 2.13 -10.90
C ARG A 10 21.21 1.81 -9.54
N ILE A 11 20.67 0.60 -9.41
CA ILE A 11 20.00 0.04 -8.21
C ILE A 11 20.76 0.45 -6.96
N LEU A 12 20.17 1.06 -5.93
CA LEU A 12 20.79 1.01 -4.59
C LEU A 12 20.51 -0.37 -4.00
N PRO A 13 21.43 -1.01 -3.26
CA PRO A 13 21.18 -2.30 -2.63
C PRO A 13 19.84 -2.28 -1.88
N PRO A 14 18.96 -3.28 -2.07
CA PRO A 14 17.67 -3.28 -1.42
C PRO A 14 17.85 -3.42 0.09
N THR A 15 16.99 -2.75 0.85
CA THR A 15 16.88 -2.99 2.29
C THR A 15 15.93 -4.17 2.50
N VAL A 16 16.46 -5.30 2.94
CA VAL A 16 15.67 -6.50 3.22
C VAL A 16 15.16 -6.44 4.65
N VAL A 17 13.86 -6.65 4.84
CA VAL A 17 13.20 -6.67 6.15
C VAL A 17 12.28 -7.88 6.24
N ARG A 18 12.08 -8.42 7.44
CA ARG A 18 11.12 -9.50 7.68
C ARG A 18 9.75 -8.91 7.97
N LEU A 19 8.69 -9.56 7.46
CA LEU A 19 7.35 -9.38 8.00
C LEU A 19 7.21 -10.26 9.23
N GLU A 20 7.27 -9.62 10.40
CA GLU A 20 7.08 -10.31 11.68
C GLU A 20 5.63 -10.81 11.76
N ILE A 21 5.44 -12.12 11.89
CA ILE A 21 4.10 -12.72 11.93
C ILE A 21 3.94 -13.83 12.96
N LYS A 22 5.04 -14.46 13.42
CA LYS A 22 5.01 -15.63 14.30
C LYS A 22 4.07 -15.51 15.49
N GLN A 23 4.15 -14.43 16.25
CA GLN A 23 3.31 -14.24 17.44
C GLN A 23 1.80 -14.24 17.11
N HIS A 24 1.41 -13.68 15.96
CA HIS A 24 0.02 -13.59 15.52
C HIS A 24 -0.45 -14.92 14.90
N PHE A 25 0.44 -15.62 14.19
CA PHE A 25 0.17 -16.97 13.69
C PHE A 25 -0.01 -17.98 14.83
N ASP A 26 0.86 -17.94 15.85
CA ASP A 26 0.81 -18.82 17.02
C ASP A 26 -0.44 -18.55 17.89
N ALA A 27 -1.00 -17.34 17.83
CA ALA A 27 -2.26 -16.99 18.49
C ALA A 27 -3.50 -17.68 17.88
N LEU A 28 -3.41 -18.20 16.64
CA LEU A 28 -4.45 -19.03 16.04
C LEU A 28 -4.46 -20.42 16.70
N LYS A 29 -5.22 -20.56 17.79
CA LYS A 29 -5.29 -21.83 18.56
C LYS A 29 -6.01 -22.96 17.81
N ASP A 30 -6.85 -22.61 16.85
CA ASP A 30 -7.56 -23.58 16.01
C ASP A 30 -6.72 -23.92 14.77
N GLU A 31 -6.31 -25.19 14.66
CA GLU A 31 -5.56 -25.69 13.50
C GLU A 31 -6.37 -25.59 12.20
N LYS A 32 -7.71 -25.59 12.25
CA LYS A 32 -8.55 -25.33 11.07
C LYS A 32 -8.32 -23.93 10.53
N LEU A 33 -8.19 -22.92 11.41
CA LEU A 33 -7.88 -21.54 10.99
C LEU A 33 -6.46 -21.40 10.44
N LYS A 34 -5.50 -22.14 10.98
CA LYS A 34 -4.15 -22.19 10.39
C LYS A 34 -4.15 -22.83 9.01
N ARG A 35 -4.90 -23.93 8.81
CA ARG A 35 -5.07 -24.56 7.49
C ARG A 35 -5.76 -23.63 6.51
N TYR A 36 -6.80 -22.91 6.95
CA TYR A 36 -7.40 -21.84 6.15
C TYR A 36 -6.33 -20.83 5.71
N ALA A 37 -5.59 -20.23 6.65
CA ALA A 37 -4.53 -19.27 6.33
C ALA A 37 -3.44 -19.85 5.41
N HIS A 38 -3.09 -21.13 5.56
CA HIS A 38 -2.18 -21.85 4.67
C HIS A 38 -2.71 -21.90 3.25
N PHE A 39 -3.92 -22.41 3.04
CA PHE A 39 -4.49 -22.57 1.71
C PHE A 39 -4.74 -21.21 1.02
N VAL A 40 -5.16 -20.19 1.76
CA VAL A 40 -5.21 -18.81 1.24
C VAL A 40 -3.82 -18.34 0.81
N SER A 41 -2.80 -18.53 1.65
CA SER A 41 -1.42 -18.13 1.32
C SER A 41 -0.88 -18.86 0.10
N ARG A 42 -1.17 -20.16 -0.05
CA ARG A 42 -0.81 -20.95 -1.23
C ARG A 42 -1.51 -20.40 -2.48
N ALA A 43 -2.82 -20.16 -2.42
CA ALA A 43 -3.57 -19.58 -3.53
C ALA A 43 -2.97 -18.21 -3.95
N ALA A 44 -2.69 -17.32 -3.00
CA ALA A 44 -2.06 -16.03 -3.26
C ALA A 44 -0.71 -16.18 -3.98
N PHE A 45 0.20 -16.98 -3.41
CA PHE A 45 1.56 -17.15 -3.94
C PHE A 45 1.61 -17.86 -5.29
N LEU A 46 0.67 -18.76 -5.60
CA LEU A 46 0.61 -19.42 -6.92
C LEU A 46 0.41 -18.43 -8.07
N GLY A 47 -0.21 -17.27 -7.81
CA GLY A 47 -0.32 -16.21 -8.80
C GLY A 47 0.96 -15.38 -8.98
N THR A 48 2.06 -15.68 -8.29
CA THR A 48 3.39 -15.06 -8.57
C THR A 48 3.74 -15.15 -10.06
N ARG A 49 3.47 -16.30 -10.69
CA ARG A 49 3.67 -16.50 -12.14
C ARG A 49 2.78 -15.61 -13.01
N ILE A 50 1.56 -15.33 -12.54
CA ILE A 50 0.64 -14.41 -13.21
C ILE A 50 1.21 -12.99 -13.16
N THR A 51 1.58 -12.50 -11.96
CA THR A 51 2.17 -11.18 -11.77
C THR A 51 3.45 -11.00 -12.59
N LEU A 52 4.36 -11.98 -12.58
CA LEU A 52 5.59 -11.96 -13.40
C LEU A 52 5.24 -11.76 -14.88
N ARG A 53 4.26 -12.51 -15.39
CA ARG A 53 3.79 -12.44 -16.77
C ARG A 53 3.06 -11.14 -17.11
N GLN A 54 2.42 -10.50 -16.13
CA GLN A 54 1.81 -9.16 -16.26
C GLN A 54 2.85 -8.01 -16.24
N VAL A 55 4.08 -8.26 -15.76
CA VAL A 55 5.15 -7.25 -15.73
C VAL A 55 5.85 -7.11 -17.07
N SER A 56 6.47 -8.19 -17.54
CA SER A 56 7.28 -8.19 -18.75
C SER A 56 7.50 -9.62 -19.28
N PRO A 57 7.78 -9.80 -20.58
CA PRO A 57 8.08 -11.11 -21.14
C PRO A 57 9.31 -11.78 -20.50
N GLU A 58 10.30 -10.98 -20.10
CA GLU A 58 11.54 -11.50 -19.48
C GLU A 58 11.43 -11.82 -17.98
N SER A 59 10.35 -11.42 -17.30
CA SER A 59 10.21 -11.64 -15.85
C SER A 59 10.21 -13.11 -15.46
N GLU A 60 9.44 -13.98 -16.12
CA GLU A 60 9.44 -15.42 -15.80
C GLU A 60 10.82 -16.07 -16.02
N PRO A 61 11.50 -15.85 -17.17
CA PRO A 61 12.88 -16.30 -17.35
C PRO A 61 13.87 -15.81 -16.28
N ILE A 62 13.75 -14.55 -15.83
CA ILE A 62 14.61 -14.01 -14.75
C ILE A 62 14.33 -14.73 -13.44
N TYR A 63 13.05 -14.98 -13.12
CA TYR A 63 12.67 -15.76 -11.94
C TYR A 63 13.28 -17.16 -12.00
N ASP A 64 13.17 -17.85 -13.13
CA ASP A 64 13.70 -19.20 -13.33
C ASP A 64 15.24 -19.23 -13.24
N LEU A 65 15.92 -18.18 -13.70
CA LEU A 65 17.36 -18.01 -13.52
C LEU A 65 17.73 -17.97 -12.03
N ILE A 66 17.03 -17.14 -11.25
CA ILE A 66 17.30 -17.02 -9.80
C ILE A 66 17.04 -18.35 -9.10
N MET A 67 15.91 -19.00 -9.38
CA MET A 67 15.52 -20.25 -8.75
C MET A 67 16.45 -21.42 -9.13
N SER A 68 16.86 -21.52 -10.41
CA SER A 68 17.79 -22.56 -10.86
C SER A 68 19.19 -22.39 -10.28
N LEU A 69 19.68 -21.15 -10.14
CA LEU A 69 20.95 -20.87 -9.47
C LEU A 69 20.90 -21.23 -7.98
N TYR A 70 19.80 -20.89 -7.29
CA TYR A 70 19.60 -21.32 -5.91
C TYR A 70 19.61 -22.85 -5.78
N ARG A 71 18.90 -23.58 -6.67
CA ARG A 71 18.90 -25.06 -6.68
C ARG A 71 20.29 -25.62 -6.96
N ALA A 72 21.06 -25.00 -7.84
CA ALA A 72 22.41 -25.44 -8.21
C ALA A 72 23.40 -25.39 -7.04
N CYS A 73 23.15 -24.53 -6.05
CA CYS A 73 24.03 -24.36 -4.90
C CYS A 73 23.37 -24.69 -3.55
N ASN A 74 22.06 -24.97 -3.53
CA ASN A 74 21.26 -25.14 -2.32
C ASN A 74 21.46 -24.00 -1.30
N GLY A 75 21.53 -22.75 -1.79
CA GLY A 75 21.81 -21.57 -0.99
C GLY A 75 23.28 -21.32 -0.64
N ASP A 76 24.21 -22.23 -0.96
CA ASP A 76 25.65 -22.02 -0.78
C ASP A 76 26.25 -21.21 -1.94
N TRP A 77 25.95 -19.93 -1.94
CA TRP A 77 26.41 -18.98 -2.96
C TRP A 77 27.94 -18.86 -3.03
N LYS A 78 28.63 -19.11 -1.91
CA LYS A 78 30.10 -19.09 -1.88
C LYS A 78 30.68 -20.20 -2.75
N SER A 79 30.23 -21.44 -2.53
CA SER A 79 30.65 -22.60 -3.33
C SER A 79 30.28 -22.46 -4.79
N LEU A 80 29.15 -21.83 -5.11
CA LEU A 80 28.77 -21.53 -6.50
C LEU A 80 29.77 -20.60 -7.19
N GLY A 81 30.24 -19.56 -6.48
CA GLY A 81 31.29 -18.66 -6.97
C GLY A 81 32.59 -19.37 -7.26
N GLU A 82 33.04 -20.22 -6.33
CA GLU A 82 34.24 -21.03 -6.50
C GLU A 82 34.14 -21.97 -7.70
N LYS A 83 32.98 -22.63 -7.89
CA LYS A 83 32.71 -23.52 -9.03
C LYS A 83 32.70 -22.79 -10.37
N THR A 84 32.16 -21.57 -10.41
CA THR A 84 31.98 -20.81 -11.66
C THR A 84 33.13 -19.84 -11.93
N GLY A 85 34.02 -19.62 -10.97
CA GLY A 85 35.10 -18.62 -11.08
C GLY A 85 34.62 -17.17 -10.95
N VAL A 86 33.48 -16.95 -10.27
CA VAL A 86 32.88 -15.63 -10.02
C VAL A 86 33.23 -15.17 -8.62
N SER A 87 33.62 -13.90 -8.46
CA SER A 87 34.02 -13.36 -7.16
C SER A 87 32.83 -13.21 -6.20
N GLN A 88 33.10 -13.20 -4.90
CA GLN A 88 32.05 -13.01 -3.88
C GLN A 88 31.38 -11.64 -4.00
N ASP A 89 32.12 -10.59 -4.37
CA ASP A 89 31.56 -9.25 -4.62
C ASP A 89 30.58 -9.23 -5.81
N GLU A 90 30.83 -10.04 -6.83
CA GLU A 90 29.95 -10.15 -8.00
C GLU A 90 28.70 -10.98 -7.70
N ILE A 91 28.85 -12.04 -6.91
CA ILE A 91 27.72 -12.80 -6.35
C ILE A 91 26.84 -11.87 -5.53
N GLN A 92 27.43 -11.09 -4.62
CA GLN A 92 26.70 -10.11 -3.81
C GLN A 92 25.86 -9.16 -4.67
N ARG A 93 26.43 -8.63 -5.76
CA ARG A 93 25.71 -7.76 -6.72
C ARG A 93 24.56 -8.48 -7.44
N PHE A 94 24.70 -9.78 -7.70
CA PHE A 94 23.61 -10.60 -8.23
C PHE A 94 22.51 -10.82 -7.17
N LEU A 95 22.88 -11.15 -5.92
CA LEU A 95 21.94 -11.33 -4.82
C LEU A 95 21.14 -10.05 -4.53
N GLU A 96 21.78 -8.88 -4.61
CA GLU A 96 21.11 -7.57 -4.52
C GLU A 96 20.02 -7.42 -5.60
N TYR A 97 20.34 -7.77 -6.85
CA TYR A 97 19.38 -7.75 -7.95
C TYR A 97 18.25 -8.78 -7.74
N ALA A 98 18.60 -10.01 -7.37
CA ALA A 98 17.64 -11.09 -7.18
C ALA A 98 16.64 -10.76 -6.06
N ALA A 99 17.10 -10.28 -4.90
CA ALA A 99 16.22 -9.90 -3.81
C ALA A 99 15.29 -8.73 -4.20
N GLN A 100 15.79 -7.74 -4.95
CA GLN A 100 14.96 -6.65 -5.45
C GLN A 100 13.94 -7.12 -6.48
N PHE A 101 14.35 -7.97 -7.41
CA PHE A 101 13.48 -8.59 -8.43
C PHE A 101 12.34 -9.36 -7.77
N LEU A 102 12.65 -10.25 -6.82
CA LEU A 102 11.66 -11.04 -6.10
C LEU A 102 10.71 -10.14 -5.31
N GLY A 103 11.23 -9.11 -4.63
CA GLY A 103 10.42 -8.17 -3.85
C GLY A 103 9.49 -7.26 -4.68
N ASN A 104 9.77 -7.07 -5.98
CA ASN A 104 8.88 -6.36 -6.91
C ASN A 104 8.06 -7.33 -7.78
N CYS A 105 8.24 -8.64 -7.61
CA CYS A 105 7.67 -9.68 -8.48
C CYS A 105 7.90 -9.40 -9.97
N GLY A 106 9.10 -8.92 -10.33
CA GLY A 106 9.43 -8.51 -11.69
C GLY A 106 10.61 -7.53 -11.78
N ASN A 107 11.07 -7.24 -12.99
CA ASN A 107 12.23 -6.38 -13.27
C ASN A 107 11.89 -4.89 -13.46
N TYR A 108 10.65 -4.48 -13.17
CA TYR A 108 10.21 -3.09 -13.10
C TYR A 108 9.76 -2.80 -11.68
N LYS A 109 10.03 -1.59 -11.19
CA LYS A 109 9.66 -1.22 -9.82
C LYS A 109 8.13 -1.20 -9.70
N GLY A 110 7.57 -1.95 -8.75
CA GLY A 110 6.13 -1.88 -8.43
C GLY A 110 5.70 -0.49 -7.92
N PHE A 111 6.66 0.35 -7.54
CA PHE A 111 6.44 1.78 -7.32
C PHE A 111 7.35 2.61 -8.22
N GLY A 112 6.77 3.16 -9.31
CA GLY A 112 7.44 4.05 -10.25
C GLY A 112 7.77 3.44 -11.61
N ASP A 113 7.31 2.21 -11.90
CA ASP A 113 7.15 1.61 -13.23
C ASP A 113 8.35 1.74 -14.17
N SER A 114 9.54 1.73 -13.58
CA SER A 114 10.81 1.84 -14.29
C SER A 114 11.62 0.57 -14.12
N LYS A 115 12.24 0.16 -15.21
CA LYS A 115 13.13 -1.00 -15.24
C LYS A 115 14.35 -0.76 -14.37
N PHE A 116 14.76 -1.79 -13.65
CA PHE A 116 16.04 -1.83 -12.94
C PHE A 116 16.86 -3.02 -13.41
N ILE A 117 18.19 -2.83 -13.52
CA ILE A 117 19.09 -3.80 -14.16
C ILE A 117 20.17 -4.28 -13.20
N PRO A 118 20.68 -5.52 -13.34
CA PRO A 118 21.74 -6.02 -12.49
C PRO A 118 23.00 -5.13 -12.52
N ARG A 119 23.66 -4.99 -11.37
CA ARG A 119 24.98 -4.33 -11.27
C ARG A 119 26.14 -5.26 -11.62
N VAL A 120 25.92 -6.57 -11.51
CA VAL A 120 26.86 -7.58 -11.99
C VAL A 120 26.98 -7.44 -13.51
N PRO A 121 28.18 -7.49 -14.12
CA PRO A 121 28.31 -7.42 -15.57
C PRO A 121 27.67 -8.62 -16.28
N GLU A 122 27.17 -8.43 -17.50
CA GLU A 122 26.49 -9.49 -18.26
C GLU A 122 27.37 -10.73 -18.45
N ASN A 123 28.64 -10.56 -18.82
CA ASN A 123 29.57 -11.67 -19.01
C ASN A 123 29.80 -12.47 -17.72
N VAL A 124 29.75 -11.80 -16.56
CA VAL A 124 29.89 -12.42 -15.25
C VAL A 124 28.63 -13.17 -14.85
N LEU A 125 27.45 -12.59 -15.09
CA LEU A 125 26.19 -13.29 -14.86
C LEU A 125 26.04 -14.52 -15.78
N ARG A 126 26.49 -14.41 -17.03
CA ARG A 126 26.58 -15.56 -17.97
C ARG A 126 27.51 -16.66 -17.44
N GLN A 127 28.65 -16.27 -16.86
CA GLN A 127 29.58 -17.21 -16.24
C GLN A 127 28.95 -17.88 -15.00
N LEU A 128 28.25 -17.13 -14.15
CA LEU A 128 27.50 -17.68 -13.02
C LEU A 128 26.41 -18.65 -13.48
N ALA A 129 25.66 -18.28 -14.53
CA ALA A 129 24.61 -19.11 -15.14
C ALA A 129 25.14 -20.41 -15.77
N SER A 130 26.44 -20.52 -16.07
CA SER A 130 27.06 -21.75 -16.58
C SER A 130 27.12 -22.90 -15.55
N ALA A 131 26.67 -22.67 -14.31
CA ALA A 131 26.65 -23.67 -13.24
C ALA A 131 25.83 -24.93 -13.60
N THR A 132 24.76 -24.78 -14.37
CA THR A 132 23.88 -25.85 -14.88
C THR A 132 23.33 -25.48 -16.27
N GLU A 133 22.88 -26.46 -17.05
CA GLU A 133 22.24 -26.19 -18.35
C GLU A 133 20.89 -25.45 -18.18
N GLU A 134 20.17 -25.72 -17.08
CA GLU A 134 18.93 -25.04 -16.73
C GLU A 134 19.16 -23.55 -16.49
N SER A 135 20.16 -23.19 -15.67
CA SER A 135 20.50 -21.78 -15.39
C SER A 135 21.00 -21.07 -16.64
N LYS A 136 21.78 -21.75 -17.49
CA LYS A 136 22.22 -21.20 -18.77
C LYS A 136 21.04 -20.90 -19.70
N THR A 137 20.10 -21.85 -19.84
CA THR A 137 18.90 -21.70 -20.66
C THR A 137 18.04 -20.55 -20.15
N ALA A 138 17.82 -20.46 -18.83
CA ALA A 138 17.06 -19.38 -18.21
C ALA A 138 17.71 -18.01 -18.42
N PHE A 139 19.04 -17.92 -18.31
CA PHE A 139 19.78 -16.68 -18.57
C PHE A 139 19.69 -16.24 -20.04
N GLU A 140 19.78 -17.19 -20.98
CA GLU A 140 19.62 -16.90 -22.41
C GLU A 140 18.21 -16.38 -22.72
N ALA A 141 17.18 -17.03 -22.19
CA ALA A 141 15.80 -16.56 -22.31
C ALA A 141 15.63 -15.16 -21.69
N ALA A 142 16.08 -14.97 -20.45
CA ALA A 142 16.03 -13.68 -19.75
C ALA A 142 16.74 -12.54 -20.50
N SER A 143 17.76 -12.87 -21.30
CA SER A 143 18.50 -11.89 -22.10
C SER A 143 17.86 -11.56 -23.45
N GLN A 144 17.11 -12.51 -24.03
CA GLN A 144 16.63 -12.43 -25.41
C GLN A 144 15.14 -12.11 -25.54
N THR A 145 14.34 -12.35 -24.51
CA THR A 145 12.89 -12.06 -24.54
C THR A 145 12.60 -10.60 -24.16
N GLY A 146 11.57 -10.02 -24.78
CA GLY A 146 11.06 -8.69 -24.40
C GLY A 146 12.14 -7.60 -24.44
N GLY A 147 12.39 -6.97 -23.30
CA GLY A 147 13.43 -5.96 -23.14
C GLY A 147 14.78 -6.50 -22.64
N GLY A 148 14.90 -7.80 -22.38
CA GLY A 148 16.08 -8.46 -21.79
C GLY A 148 16.34 -8.10 -20.32
N ILE A 149 17.23 -8.82 -19.63
CA ILE A 149 17.55 -8.55 -18.21
C ILE A 149 18.39 -7.26 -18.00
N TYR A 150 19.12 -6.80 -19.02
CA TYR A 150 19.98 -5.60 -18.98
C TYR A 150 19.35 -4.40 -19.70
N GLU A 151 20.14 -3.33 -19.87
CA GLU A 151 19.75 -2.14 -20.62
C GLU A 151 19.41 -2.50 -22.07
N THR A 152 18.26 -2.04 -22.52
CA THR A 152 17.75 -2.24 -23.89
C THR A 152 18.26 -1.15 -24.82
N SER A 153 18.40 -1.48 -26.10
CA SER A 153 18.70 -0.49 -27.15
C SER A 153 17.54 0.47 -27.42
N SER A 154 16.33 0.17 -26.92
CA SER A 154 15.14 1.00 -27.02
C SER A 154 14.84 1.65 -25.66
N PRO A 155 15.23 2.92 -25.42
CA PRO A 155 14.98 3.60 -24.15
C PRO A 155 13.53 3.60 -23.66
N PRO A 156 12.49 3.71 -24.53
CA PRO A 156 11.09 3.62 -24.09
C PRO A 156 10.73 2.31 -23.36
N LEU A 157 11.36 1.19 -23.72
CA LEU A 157 11.17 -0.10 -23.04
C LEU A 157 11.78 -0.13 -21.63
N MET A 158 12.42 0.94 -21.15
CA MET A 158 12.83 1.05 -19.74
C MET A 158 11.67 1.49 -18.82
N HIS A 159 10.49 1.71 -19.38
CA HIS A 159 9.29 2.17 -18.67
C HIS A 159 8.08 1.33 -19.05
N LEU A 160 7.16 1.12 -18.10
CA LEU A 160 5.85 0.57 -18.43
C LEU A 160 4.95 1.66 -19.03
N GLY A 161 4.12 1.30 -20.00
CA GLY A 161 3.30 2.26 -20.73
C GLY A 161 2.61 1.66 -21.96
N TYR A 162 2.07 2.53 -22.82
CA TYR A 162 1.40 2.11 -24.04
C TYR A 162 2.38 1.57 -25.10
N PRO A 163 2.02 0.50 -25.85
CA PRO A 163 2.84 -0.01 -26.94
C PRO A 163 3.11 1.01 -28.06
N GLU A 164 2.15 1.88 -28.36
CA GLU A 164 2.29 2.92 -29.40
C GLU A 164 3.40 3.94 -29.11
N ASP A 165 3.72 4.15 -27.83
CA ASP A 165 4.83 4.99 -27.36
C ASP A 165 6.16 4.21 -27.28
N GLY A 166 6.15 2.93 -27.66
CA GLY A 166 7.29 2.01 -27.57
C GLY A 166 7.59 1.51 -26.15
N HIS A 167 6.69 1.75 -25.18
CA HIS A 167 6.84 1.31 -23.80
C HIS A 167 6.55 -0.19 -23.61
N MET A 168 6.98 -0.72 -22.46
CA MET A 168 6.74 -2.13 -22.10
C MET A 168 5.35 -2.30 -21.49
N THR A 169 4.63 -3.34 -21.90
CA THR A 169 3.43 -3.84 -21.23
C THR A 169 3.09 -5.23 -21.76
N THR A 170 2.56 -6.10 -20.90
CA THR A 170 2.07 -7.42 -21.29
C THR A 170 0.58 -7.60 -21.07
N TYR A 171 -0.14 -6.51 -20.72
CA TYR A 171 -1.61 -6.46 -20.80
C TYR A 171 -2.11 -6.44 -22.26
N TYR A 172 -1.22 -6.07 -23.20
CA TYR A 172 -1.43 -6.15 -24.64
C TYR A 172 -0.41 -7.10 -25.31
N PRO A 173 -0.46 -8.40 -25.01
CA PRO A 173 0.55 -9.34 -25.47
C PRO A 173 0.53 -9.49 -27.00
N ASP A 174 1.69 -9.79 -27.59
CA ASP A 174 1.87 -10.02 -29.04
C ASP A 174 1.31 -8.92 -29.96
N SER A 175 1.18 -7.69 -29.44
CA SER A 175 0.43 -6.59 -30.09
C SER A 175 1.26 -5.33 -30.30
N PRO A 176 2.41 -5.38 -31.00
CA PRO A 176 3.30 -4.22 -31.13
C PRO A 176 2.69 -3.04 -31.91
N THR A 177 1.57 -3.24 -32.60
CA THR A 177 0.89 -2.23 -33.43
C THR A 177 -0.50 -1.86 -32.92
N ILE A 178 -0.86 -2.27 -31.69
CA ILE A 178 -2.12 -1.83 -31.08
C ILE A 178 -1.99 -0.37 -30.63
N THR A 179 -3.00 0.44 -30.94
CA THR A 179 -3.02 1.85 -30.55
C THR A 179 -3.88 2.07 -29.32
N LYS A 180 -3.65 3.17 -28.61
CA LYS A 180 -4.49 3.58 -27.48
C LYS A 180 -5.94 3.81 -27.90
N GLU A 181 -6.16 4.35 -29.10
CA GLU A 181 -7.51 4.53 -29.64
C GLU A 181 -8.22 3.17 -29.83
N GLU A 182 -7.54 2.16 -30.35
CA GLU A 182 -8.12 0.81 -30.50
C GLU A 182 -8.43 0.18 -29.13
N ILE A 183 -7.54 0.34 -28.15
CA ILE A 183 -7.74 -0.12 -26.78
C ILE A 183 -9.01 0.52 -26.17
N THR A 184 -9.14 1.84 -26.29
CA THR A 184 -10.33 2.58 -25.84
C THR A 184 -11.59 2.08 -26.53
N LEU A 185 -11.57 1.97 -27.85
CA LEU A 185 -12.76 1.57 -28.62
C LEU A 185 -13.23 0.14 -28.29
N VAL A 186 -12.29 -0.79 -28.06
CA VAL A 186 -12.62 -2.16 -27.60
C VAL A 186 -13.14 -2.14 -26.16
N GLY A 187 -12.54 -1.34 -25.28
CA GLY A 187 -13.01 -1.15 -23.90
C GLY A 187 -14.45 -0.62 -23.83
N ASP A 188 -14.72 0.50 -24.51
CA ASP A 188 -16.05 1.12 -24.60
C ASP A 188 -17.10 0.14 -25.18
N PHE A 189 -16.69 -0.69 -26.13
CA PHE A 189 -17.55 -1.73 -26.69
C PHE A 189 -17.90 -2.80 -25.65
N LEU A 190 -16.92 -3.29 -24.89
CA LEU A 190 -17.11 -4.31 -23.86
C LEU A 190 -17.93 -3.78 -22.68
N GLU A 191 -17.78 -2.51 -22.32
CA GLU A 191 -18.62 -1.84 -21.32
C GLU A 191 -20.11 -1.87 -21.74
N LYS A 192 -20.42 -1.59 -23.01
CA LYS A 192 -21.80 -1.72 -23.54
C LYS A 192 -22.33 -3.15 -23.49
N LYS A 193 -21.44 -4.15 -23.56
CA LYS A 193 -21.79 -5.56 -23.37
C LYS A 193 -21.84 -5.96 -21.90
N LYS A 194 -21.51 -5.05 -20.99
CA LYS A 194 -21.42 -5.27 -19.53
C LYS A 194 -20.44 -6.38 -19.16
N LEU A 195 -19.37 -6.54 -19.94
CA LEU A 195 -18.28 -7.45 -19.62
C LEU A 195 -17.20 -6.68 -18.86
N LEU A 196 -16.97 -7.07 -17.61
CA LEU A 196 -15.87 -6.56 -16.77
C LEU A 196 -14.51 -6.99 -17.35
N LEU A 197 -13.44 -6.23 -17.07
CA LEU A 197 -12.16 -6.33 -17.79
C LEU A 197 -10.96 -6.67 -16.90
N GLU A 198 -11.14 -6.70 -15.59
CA GLU A 198 -10.08 -6.77 -14.60
C GLU A 198 -9.22 -8.03 -14.75
N ASN A 199 -9.80 -9.17 -15.10
CA ASN A 199 -9.11 -10.44 -15.32
C ASN A 199 -8.73 -10.71 -16.78
N THR A 200 -8.65 -9.66 -17.62
CA THR A 200 -8.44 -9.80 -19.07
C THR A 200 -7.11 -9.25 -19.57
N ARG A 201 -6.69 -9.72 -20.74
CA ARG A 201 -5.67 -9.09 -21.60
C ARG A 201 -6.20 -8.95 -23.01
N LEU A 202 -5.66 -8.01 -23.79
CA LEU A 202 -6.15 -7.75 -25.16
C LEU A 202 -5.04 -7.94 -26.19
N ARG A 203 -5.24 -8.86 -27.13
CA ARG A 203 -4.30 -9.11 -28.22
C ARG A 203 -4.87 -8.64 -29.55
N LYS A 204 -4.10 -7.87 -30.31
CA LYS A 204 -4.36 -7.52 -31.71
C LYS A 204 -3.66 -8.54 -32.61
N THR A 205 -4.44 -9.23 -33.44
CA THR A 205 -3.95 -10.23 -34.38
C THR A 205 -3.28 -9.57 -35.60
N LYS A 206 -2.53 -10.36 -36.37
CA LYS A 206 -1.87 -9.88 -37.61
C LYS A 206 -2.86 -9.35 -38.66
N ASN A 207 -4.12 -9.80 -38.63
CA ASN A 207 -5.18 -9.34 -39.55
C ASN A 207 -5.87 -8.06 -39.05
N GLY A 208 -5.49 -7.56 -37.88
CA GLY A 208 -6.08 -6.40 -37.23
C GLY A 208 -7.41 -6.68 -36.52
N ASP A 209 -7.75 -7.96 -36.32
CA ASP A 209 -8.82 -8.39 -35.40
C ASP A 209 -8.27 -8.47 -33.96
N PHE A 210 -9.15 -8.65 -32.99
CA PHE A 210 -8.82 -8.63 -31.57
C PHE A 210 -9.22 -9.94 -30.87
N GLU A 211 -8.44 -10.32 -29.88
CA GLU A 211 -8.72 -11.43 -28.97
C GLU A 211 -8.67 -10.92 -27.53
N LEU A 212 -9.76 -11.08 -26.80
CA LEU A 212 -9.83 -10.82 -25.37
C LEU A 212 -9.47 -12.12 -24.64
N LEU A 213 -8.27 -12.15 -24.06
CA LEU A 213 -7.80 -13.26 -23.26
C LEU A 213 -8.40 -13.14 -21.86
N ILE A 214 -9.13 -14.16 -21.40
CA ILE A 214 -9.81 -14.18 -20.11
C ILE A 214 -9.10 -15.20 -19.21
N ALA A 215 -8.69 -14.76 -18.02
CA ALA A 215 -8.03 -15.62 -17.05
C ALA A 215 -9.00 -16.66 -16.48
N SER A 216 -8.72 -17.94 -16.71
CA SER A 216 -9.55 -19.04 -16.23
C SER A 216 -8.80 -20.37 -16.27
N ALA A 217 -9.11 -21.28 -15.35
CA ALA A 217 -8.57 -22.65 -15.41
C ALA A 217 -9.09 -23.41 -16.64
N GLN A 218 -10.38 -23.25 -16.93
CA GLN A 218 -11.03 -23.89 -18.06
C GLN A 218 -10.80 -23.10 -19.34
N LYS A 219 -10.43 -23.78 -20.43
CA LYS A 219 -10.24 -23.18 -21.75
C LYS A 219 -11.56 -23.00 -22.52
N ASN A 220 -12.60 -23.73 -22.13
CA ASN A 220 -13.92 -23.71 -22.76
C ASN A 220 -15.01 -23.89 -21.67
N PRO A 221 -15.21 -22.91 -20.78
CA PRO A 221 -16.28 -22.99 -19.77
C PRO A 221 -17.66 -23.10 -20.45
N ALA A 222 -18.63 -23.72 -19.78
CA ALA A 222 -19.98 -23.83 -20.29
C ALA A 222 -20.67 -22.46 -20.37
N GLY A 223 -21.60 -22.26 -21.30
CA GLY A 223 -22.23 -20.95 -21.52
C GLY A 223 -22.89 -20.35 -20.28
N ASN A 224 -23.52 -21.17 -19.43
CA ASN A 224 -24.13 -20.76 -18.16
C ASN A 224 -23.12 -20.29 -17.10
N ASP A 225 -21.83 -20.57 -17.31
CA ASP A 225 -20.74 -20.20 -16.41
C ASP A 225 -19.93 -18.99 -16.93
N ARG A 226 -20.31 -18.43 -18.09
CA ARG A 226 -19.71 -17.25 -18.72
C ARG A 226 -20.58 -16.01 -18.48
N ASP A 227 -19.94 -14.87 -18.22
CA ASP A 227 -20.64 -13.59 -17.95
C ASP A 227 -21.50 -13.10 -19.14
N VAL A 228 -21.20 -13.57 -20.36
CA VAL A 228 -21.92 -13.22 -21.59
C VAL A 228 -22.57 -14.42 -22.28
N GLY A 229 -22.77 -15.53 -21.58
CA GLY A 229 -23.42 -16.73 -22.14
C GLY A 229 -22.58 -17.45 -23.21
N ASP A 230 -23.24 -18.14 -24.15
CA ASP A 230 -22.63 -18.88 -25.26
C ASP A 230 -21.96 -17.99 -26.35
N ILE A 231 -21.79 -16.70 -26.08
CA ILE A 231 -21.13 -15.77 -27.00
C ILE A 231 -19.62 -16.06 -27.01
N ASN A 232 -19.06 -16.28 -28.21
CA ASN A 232 -17.63 -16.50 -28.42
C ASN A 232 -16.89 -15.25 -28.96
N GLY A 233 -17.63 -14.17 -29.23
CA GLY A 233 -17.08 -12.95 -29.79
C GLY A 233 -18.13 -12.09 -30.47
N TRP A 234 -17.71 -10.93 -30.94
CA TRP A 234 -18.57 -9.96 -31.62
C TRP A 234 -17.88 -9.36 -32.84
N SER A 235 -18.69 -8.91 -33.80
CA SER A 235 -18.23 -7.92 -34.78
C SER A 235 -18.20 -6.55 -34.13
N LEU A 236 -17.11 -5.82 -34.36
CA LEU A 236 -16.92 -4.48 -33.82
C LEU A 236 -17.63 -3.42 -34.68
N GLU A 237 -17.93 -2.28 -34.05
CA GLU A 237 -18.74 -1.20 -34.61
C GLU A 237 -17.92 0.10 -34.71
N GLY A 238 -18.48 1.12 -35.38
CA GLY A 238 -17.86 2.44 -35.48
C GLY A 238 -16.52 2.44 -36.21
N LYS A 239 -15.48 3.02 -35.62
CA LYS A 239 -14.13 3.09 -36.23
C LYS A 239 -13.46 1.73 -36.41
N LEU A 240 -13.95 0.69 -35.73
CA LEU A 240 -13.49 -0.70 -35.87
C LEU A 240 -14.44 -1.55 -36.70
N GLN A 241 -15.35 -0.94 -37.48
CA GLN A 241 -16.30 -1.67 -38.31
C GLN A 241 -15.59 -2.64 -39.27
N GLY A 242 -16.07 -3.89 -39.28
CA GLY A 242 -15.49 -4.97 -40.08
C GLY A 242 -14.34 -5.73 -39.41
N LYS A 243 -13.97 -5.36 -38.17
CA LYS A 243 -13.07 -6.15 -37.31
C LYS A 243 -13.85 -7.05 -36.37
N GLN A 244 -13.23 -8.15 -35.96
CA GLN A 244 -13.78 -9.09 -35.00
C GLN A 244 -13.09 -8.97 -33.64
N LEU A 245 -13.85 -9.21 -32.58
CA LEU A 245 -13.35 -9.44 -31.22
C LEU A 245 -13.75 -10.86 -30.79
N THR A 246 -12.76 -11.72 -30.54
CA THR A 246 -12.99 -13.10 -30.07
C THR A 246 -12.68 -13.22 -28.58
N LEU A 247 -13.52 -13.95 -27.85
CA LEU A 247 -13.29 -14.29 -26.45
C LEU A 247 -12.47 -15.57 -26.35
N VAL A 248 -11.33 -15.51 -25.67
CA VAL A 248 -10.38 -16.63 -25.52
C VAL A 248 -10.17 -16.89 -24.04
N TYR A 249 -10.80 -17.94 -23.53
CA TYR A 249 -10.64 -18.40 -22.15
C TYR A 249 -9.36 -19.24 -21.99
N GLY A 250 -8.92 -19.42 -20.75
CA GLY A 250 -7.77 -20.25 -20.43
C GLY A 250 -6.47 -19.47 -20.26
N ASP A 251 -6.53 -18.14 -20.20
CA ASP A 251 -5.34 -17.37 -19.86
C ASP A 251 -4.89 -17.74 -18.45
N TYR A 252 -3.59 -17.99 -18.30
CA TYR A 252 -3.01 -18.52 -17.05
C TYR A 252 -3.61 -19.84 -16.54
N SER A 253 -4.20 -20.67 -17.40
CA SER A 253 -4.99 -21.85 -17.01
C SER A 253 -4.36 -22.78 -15.98
N GLU A 254 -3.06 -23.07 -16.08
CA GLU A 254 -2.37 -23.90 -15.09
C GLU A 254 -2.33 -23.25 -13.70
N GLN A 255 -1.99 -21.96 -13.64
CA GLN A 255 -1.96 -21.20 -12.40
C GLN A 255 -3.37 -21.10 -11.81
N MET A 256 -4.36 -20.73 -12.63
CA MET A 256 -5.76 -20.60 -12.20
C MET A 256 -6.34 -21.92 -11.66
N ALA A 257 -5.96 -23.07 -12.24
CA ALA A 257 -6.37 -24.38 -11.73
C ALA A 257 -5.80 -24.66 -10.32
N ARG A 258 -4.50 -24.39 -10.11
CA ARG A 258 -3.86 -24.58 -8.79
C ARG A 258 -4.39 -23.59 -7.76
N ILE A 259 -4.65 -22.35 -8.15
CA ILE A 259 -5.26 -21.31 -7.31
C ILE A 259 -6.67 -21.74 -6.90
N SER A 260 -7.51 -22.18 -7.85
CA SER A 260 -8.86 -22.68 -7.58
C SER A 260 -8.85 -23.85 -6.59
N GLU A 261 -7.95 -24.82 -6.76
CA GLU A 261 -7.87 -25.95 -5.83
C GLU A 261 -7.52 -25.48 -4.40
N ASN A 262 -6.59 -24.54 -4.25
CA ASN A 262 -6.28 -23.99 -2.93
C ASN A 262 -7.44 -23.14 -2.37
N ALA A 263 -8.16 -22.40 -3.20
CA ALA A 263 -9.38 -21.71 -2.81
C ALA A 263 -10.46 -22.70 -2.32
N ARG A 264 -10.58 -23.87 -2.97
CA ARG A 264 -11.48 -24.96 -2.53
C ARG A 264 -11.05 -25.54 -1.18
N GLN A 265 -9.75 -25.74 -0.95
CA GLN A 265 -9.25 -26.18 0.35
C GLN A 265 -9.44 -25.12 1.45
N ALA A 266 -9.32 -23.83 1.12
CA ALA A 266 -9.66 -22.74 2.03
C ALA A 266 -11.16 -22.76 2.37
N CYS A 267 -12.05 -22.97 1.39
CA CYS A 267 -13.49 -23.16 1.62
C CYS A 267 -13.79 -24.25 2.66
N LEU A 268 -13.14 -25.43 2.54
CA LEU A 268 -13.31 -26.53 3.49
C LEU A 268 -12.83 -26.20 4.91
N ASN A 269 -11.90 -25.26 5.04
CA ASN A 269 -11.35 -24.81 6.31
C ASN A 269 -11.93 -23.46 6.80
N ALA A 270 -12.94 -22.92 6.11
CA ALA A 270 -13.60 -21.66 6.47
C ALA A 270 -14.16 -21.66 7.90
N ALA A 271 -14.09 -20.50 8.56
CA ALA A 271 -14.55 -20.33 9.94
C ALA A 271 -16.09 -20.22 10.06
N ASN A 272 -16.75 -19.76 8.98
CA ASN A 272 -18.18 -19.52 8.94
C ASN A 272 -18.74 -19.69 7.51
N GLU A 273 -20.06 -19.73 7.37
CA GLU A 273 -20.73 -19.90 6.07
C GLU A 273 -20.50 -18.71 5.10
N ILE A 274 -20.22 -17.50 5.61
CA ILE A 274 -19.92 -16.33 4.76
C ILE A 274 -18.60 -16.54 4.03
N GLN A 275 -17.55 -16.95 4.75
CA GLN A 275 -16.25 -17.30 4.18
C GLN A 275 -16.35 -18.50 3.22
N LYS A 276 -17.17 -19.49 3.56
CA LYS A 276 -17.42 -20.64 2.68
C LYS A 276 -18.01 -20.19 1.34
N ASN A 277 -19.08 -19.41 1.36
CA ASN A 277 -19.72 -18.89 0.15
C ASN A 277 -18.79 -17.95 -0.64
N MET A 278 -18.00 -17.12 0.06
CA MET A 278 -16.97 -16.29 -0.56
C MET A 278 -15.98 -17.13 -1.37
N TYR A 279 -15.43 -18.20 -0.77
CA TYR A 279 -14.48 -19.07 -1.47
C TYR A 279 -15.12 -19.95 -2.55
N ASP A 280 -16.38 -20.36 -2.41
CA ASP A 280 -17.11 -21.05 -3.48
C ASP A 280 -17.25 -20.15 -4.73
N GLU A 281 -17.52 -18.86 -4.54
CA GLU A 281 -17.56 -17.89 -5.64
C GLU A 281 -16.17 -17.57 -6.20
N TYR A 282 -15.11 -17.52 -5.38
CA TYR A 282 -13.72 -17.45 -5.88
C TYR A 282 -13.37 -18.66 -6.76
N VAL A 283 -13.70 -19.87 -6.30
CA VAL A 283 -13.47 -21.11 -7.06
C VAL A 283 -14.16 -21.04 -8.41
N LYS A 284 -15.45 -20.64 -8.43
CA LYS A 284 -16.19 -20.47 -9.68
C LYS A 284 -15.53 -19.45 -10.60
N SER A 285 -15.18 -18.27 -10.09
CA SER A 285 -14.50 -17.23 -10.85
C SER A 285 -13.18 -17.73 -11.46
N PHE A 286 -12.34 -18.37 -10.66
CA PHE A 286 -11.02 -18.83 -11.08
C PHE A 286 -11.10 -20.00 -12.07
N GLU A 287 -12.11 -20.86 -11.96
CA GLU A 287 -12.33 -21.95 -12.89
C GLU A 287 -12.84 -21.46 -14.24
N THR A 288 -13.81 -20.54 -14.24
CA THR A 288 -14.59 -20.20 -15.44
C THR A 288 -14.22 -18.85 -16.06
N GLY A 289 -13.53 -17.99 -15.31
CA GLY A 289 -13.20 -16.62 -15.71
C GLY A 289 -14.31 -15.59 -15.45
N SER A 290 -15.35 -15.96 -14.71
CA SER A 290 -16.48 -15.06 -14.39
C SER A 290 -16.08 -14.00 -13.38
N LEU A 291 -16.13 -12.72 -13.78
CA LEU A 291 -15.96 -11.60 -12.88
C LEU A 291 -17.25 -11.27 -12.12
N GLU A 292 -18.42 -11.70 -12.59
CA GLU A 292 -19.65 -11.61 -11.79
C GLU A 292 -19.60 -12.55 -10.57
N ALA A 293 -19.05 -13.77 -10.72
CA ALA A 293 -18.77 -14.65 -9.59
C ALA A 293 -17.73 -14.02 -8.64
N TYR A 294 -16.66 -13.45 -9.19
CA TYR A 294 -15.68 -12.71 -8.38
C TYR A 294 -16.35 -11.58 -7.59
N LYS A 295 -17.17 -10.78 -8.24
CA LYS A 295 -17.89 -9.67 -7.62
C LYS A 295 -18.85 -10.15 -6.53
N GLU A 296 -19.49 -11.31 -6.70
CA GLU A 296 -20.32 -11.92 -5.65
C GLU A 296 -19.47 -12.38 -4.45
N SER A 297 -18.28 -12.93 -4.67
CA SER A 297 -17.34 -13.25 -3.58
C SER A 297 -17.01 -12.00 -2.74
N GLN A 298 -16.85 -10.84 -3.39
CA GLN A 298 -16.59 -9.56 -2.73
C GLN A 298 -17.79 -9.08 -1.90
N ARG A 299 -19.04 -9.37 -2.34
CA ARG A 299 -20.24 -9.10 -1.54
C ARG A 299 -20.31 -9.95 -0.28
N TYR A 300 -19.86 -11.21 -0.34
CA TYR A 300 -19.71 -12.04 0.86
C TYR A 300 -18.60 -11.52 1.75
N TRP A 301 -17.44 -11.19 1.18
CA TRP A 301 -16.28 -10.71 1.91
C TRP A 301 -16.57 -9.48 2.79
N ILE A 302 -17.30 -8.46 2.29
CA ILE A 302 -17.66 -7.28 3.09
C ILE A 302 -18.54 -7.62 4.29
N LYS A 303 -19.38 -8.66 4.15
CA LYS A 303 -20.28 -9.13 5.21
C LYS A 303 -19.55 -9.94 6.29
N ASP A 304 -18.37 -10.49 5.99
CA ASP A 304 -17.54 -11.18 6.98
C ASP A 304 -16.85 -10.17 7.90
N LYS A 305 -17.49 -9.85 9.02
CA LYS A 305 -17.01 -8.84 9.98
C LYS A 305 -16.14 -9.47 11.07
N GLY A 306 -14.93 -8.92 11.25
CA GLY A 306 -13.99 -9.32 12.29
C GLY A 306 -13.50 -10.77 12.22
N PRO A 307 -13.13 -11.31 11.03
CA PRO A 307 -12.58 -12.65 10.95
C PRO A 307 -11.23 -12.74 11.68
N MET A 308 -10.86 -13.93 12.15
CA MET A 308 -9.54 -14.16 12.75
C MET A 308 -8.40 -14.10 11.73
N VAL A 309 -8.70 -14.55 10.50
CA VAL A 309 -7.83 -14.51 9.33
C VAL A 309 -8.60 -13.75 8.26
N GLU A 310 -8.13 -12.55 7.94
CA GLU A 310 -8.64 -11.73 6.84
C GLU A 310 -7.92 -12.11 5.55
N SER A 311 -8.65 -12.09 4.44
CA SER A 311 -8.12 -12.54 3.15
C SER A 311 -8.85 -11.94 1.97
N ASP A 312 -8.12 -11.66 0.90
CA ASP A 312 -8.66 -11.35 -0.43
C ASP A 312 -7.74 -11.95 -1.50
N LEU A 313 -8.29 -12.33 -2.65
CA LEU A 313 -7.56 -13.01 -3.74
C LEU A 313 -8.19 -12.62 -5.08
N GLY A 314 -7.44 -12.11 -6.05
CA GLY A 314 -7.98 -11.87 -7.39
C GLY A 314 -7.17 -10.94 -8.27
N PHE A 315 -7.82 -10.43 -9.32
CA PHE A 315 -7.32 -9.35 -10.16
C PHE A 315 -7.92 -8.03 -9.65
N VAL A 316 -7.19 -7.32 -8.78
CA VAL A 316 -7.81 -6.28 -7.92
C VAL A 316 -7.44 -4.88 -8.37
N GLU A 317 -6.14 -4.55 -8.35
CA GLU A 317 -5.67 -3.19 -8.54
C GLU A 317 -5.25 -2.93 -9.99
N THR A 318 -5.75 -1.84 -10.58
CA THR A 318 -5.56 -1.55 -12.01
C THR A 318 -4.41 -0.59 -12.32
N TYR A 319 -3.54 -0.30 -11.34
CA TYR A 319 -2.51 0.73 -11.44
C TYR A 319 -1.48 0.50 -12.57
N ARG A 320 -1.21 -0.76 -12.93
CA ARG A 320 -0.12 -1.15 -13.84
C ARG A 320 -0.54 -1.38 -15.28
N ASP A 321 -1.84 -1.50 -15.54
CA ASP A 321 -2.36 -1.37 -16.89
C ASP A 321 -2.23 0.11 -17.31
N PRO A 322 -1.50 0.46 -18.38
CA PRO A 322 -1.42 1.85 -18.83
C PRO A 322 -2.79 2.45 -19.20
N HIS A 323 -3.81 1.61 -19.43
CA HIS A 323 -5.19 2.03 -19.62
C HIS A 323 -6.03 2.07 -18.34
N GLY A 324 -5.57 1.45 -17.25
CA GLY A 324 -6.17 1.54 -15.92
C GLY A 324 -7.44 0.71 -15.71
N VAL A 325 -7.70 -0.31 -16.54
CA VAL A 325 -8.94 -1.11 -16.45
C VAL A 325 -8.70 -2.62 -16.21
N ARG A 326 -7.47 -3.10 -16.39
CA ARG A 326 -7.08 -4.50 -16.11
C ARG A 326 -6.37 -4.59 -14.77
N GLY A 327 -6.77 -5.55 -13.95
CA GLY A 327 -6.22 -5.78 -12.61
C GLY A 327 -4.90 -6.55 -12.67
N GLU A 328 -3.97 -6.19 -11.81
CA GLU A 328 -2.86 -7.06 -11.43
C GLU A 328 -3.38 -8.19 -10.52
N TRP A 329 -2.82 -9.40 -10.66
CA TRP A 329 -3.06 -10.45 -9.67
C TRP A 329 -2.46 -10.04 -8.32
N GLU A 330 -3.30 -10.06 -7.29
CA GLU A 330 -2.87 -9.94 -5.91
C GLU A 330 -3.62 -10.92 -5.00
N GLY A 331 -3.05 -11.17 -3.84
CA GLY A 331 -3.72 -11.96 -2.83
C GLY A 331 -3.03 -11.88 -1.49
N PHE A 332 -3.80 -11.87 -0.41
CA PHE A 332 -3.24 -11.81 0.93
C PHE A 332 -3.97 -12.71 1.93
N ALA A 333 -3.21 -13.13 2.94
CA ALA A 333 -3.70 -13.70 4.18
C ALA A 333 -3.10 -12.90 5.33
N ALA A 334 -3.93 -12.42 6.24
CA ALA A 334 -3.47 -11.62 7.36
C ALA A 334 -4.22 -11.98 8.64
N MET A 335 -3.53 -11.95 9.77
CA MET A 335 -4.12 -12.19 11.08
C MET A 335 -4.61 -10.86 11.64
N VAL A 336 -5.80 -10.86 12.24
CA VAL A 336 -6.24 -9.70 13.01
C VAL A 336 -5.38 -9.58 14.25
N ASN A 337 -4.82 -8.38 14.48
CA ASN A 337 -4.04 -8.11 15.67
C ASN A 337 -4.96 -8.03 16.89
N GLN A 338 -5.12 -9.15 17.61
CA GLN A 338 -6.03 -9.24 18.76
C GLN A 338 -5.68 -8.27 19.90
N GLU A 339 -4.39 -8.01 20.12
CA GLU A 339 -3.93 -7.09 21.16
C GLU A 339 -4.35 -5.66 20.84
N ARG A 340 -4.11 -5.22 19.59
CA ARG A 340 -4.59 -3.93 19.09
C ARG A 340 -6.10 -3.84 19.10
N THR A 341 -6.81 -4.86 18.62
CA THR A 341 -8.28 -4.89 18.67
C THR A 341 -8.79 -4.76 20.11
N LYS A 342 -8.11 -5.37 21.08
CA LYS A 342 -8.46 -5.21 22.51
C LYS A 342 -8.18 -3.80 23.02
N ALA A 343 -7.03 -3.22 22.70
CA ALA A 343 -6.68 -1.84 23.08
C ALA A 343 -7.66 -0.83 22.47
N PHE A 344 -7.96 -0.97 21.18
CA PHE A 344 -8.96 -0.16 20.48
C PHE A 344 -10.36 -0.38 21.05
N GLY A 345 -10.76 -1.61 21.37
CA GLY A 345 -12.04 -1.89 22.04
C GLY A 345 -12.18 -1.19 23.40
N LYS A 346 -11.08 -1.09 24.17
CA LYS A 346 -11.07 -0.28 25.39
C LYS A 346 -11.21 1.22 25.08
N LEU A 347 -10.49 1.71 24.07
CA LEU A 347 -10.58 3.12 23.65
C LEU A 347 -12.00 3.48 23.19
N VAL A 348 -12.64 2.62 22.39
CA VAL A 348 -14.04 2.74 21.93
C VAL A 348 -14.98 2.81 23.12
N SER A 349 -14.87 1.89 24.08
CA SER A 349 -15.76 1.87 25.25
C SER A 349 -15.61 3.10 26.17
N LYS A 350 -14.50 3.83 26.07
CA LYS A 350 -14.26 5.10 26.76
C LYS A 350 -14.31 6.34 25.86
N ALA A 351 -14.61 6.20 24.57
CA ALA A 351 -14.52 7.29 23.59
C ALA A 351 -15.32 8.53 24.01
N GLU A 352 -16.55 8.34 24.48
CA GLU A 352 -17.42 9.44 24.94
C GLU A 352 -16.85 10.23 26.13
N SER A 353 -15.89 9.67 26.89
CA SER A 353 -15.19 10.38 27.97
C SER A 353 -14.00 11.21 27.47
N PHE A 354 -13.46 10.89 26.30
CA PHE A 354 -12.33 11.59 25.69
C PHE A 354 -12.75 12.67 24.69
N ILE A 355 -13.86 12.47 23.98
CA ILE A 355 -14.39 13.45 23.01
C ILE A 355 -14.55 14.85 23.61
N PRO A 356 -15.08 15.04 24.84
CA PRO A 356 -15.19 16.36 25.46
C PRO A 356 -13.85 17.07 25.74
N LYS A 357 -12.71 16.36 25.64
CA LYS A 357 -11.37 16.93 25.80
C LYS A 357 -10.84 17.56 24.50
N LEU A 358 -11.51 17.36 23.37
CA LEU A 358 -11.15 17.97 22.09
C LEU A 358 -11.47 19.48 22.12
N PRO A 359 -10.75 20.31 21.34
CA PRO A 359 -10.78 21.75 21.49
C PRO A 359 -11.99 22.42 20.81
N TRP A 360 -13.14 21.77 20.75
CA TRP A 360 -14.39 22.32 20.21
C TRP A 360 -15.59 22.01 21.12
N SER A 361 -16.64 22.84 21.04
CA SER A 361 -17.85 22.62 21.82
C SER A 361 -18.70 21.48 21.25
N LYS A 362 -19.65 20.99 22.05
CA LYS A 362 -20.64 20.00 21.65
C LYS A 362 -21.42 20.40 20.39
N ASP A 363 -21.57 21.70 20.12
CA ASP A 363 -22.28 22.20 18.93
C ASP A 363 -21.58 21.83 17.62
N PHE A 364 -20.27 21.55 17.67
CA PHE A 364 -19.44 21.12 16.54
C PHE A 364 -19.13 19.62 16.57
N GLU A 365 -19.80 18.85 17.44
CA GLU A 365 -19.62 17.42 17.59
C GLU A 365 -20.90 16.67 17.20
N LYS A 366 -20.77 15.39 16.81
CA LYS A 366 -21.90 14.54 16.46
C LYS A 366 -22.79 14.32 17.69
N ASP A 367 -24.10 14.26 17.46
CA ASP A 367 -25.07 14.05 18.55
C ASP A 367 -24.93 12.67 19.21
N LYS A 368 -24.48 11.68 18.42
CA LYS A 368 -24.14 10.32 18.86
C LYS A 368 -22.82 9.90 18.24
N PHE A 369 -21.91 9.38 19.07
CA PHE A 369 -20.69 8.78 18.59
C PHE A 369 -21.00 7.43 17.94
N HIS A 370 -20.50 7.24 16.72
CA HIS A 370 -20.53 5.97 16.02
C HIS A 370 -19.09 5.55 15.80
N SER A 371 -18.68 4.46 16.44
CA SER A 371 -17.34 3.92 16.28
C SER A 371 -17.15 3.47 14.83
N PRO A 372 -16.12 3.94 14.10
CA PRO A 372 -15.71 3.29 12.87
C PRO A 372 -15.27 1.85 13.15
N ASP A 373 -15.58 0.94 12.23
CA ASP A 373 -14.98 -0.40 12.18
C ASP A 373 -13.55 -0.25 11.65
N PHE A 374 -12.55 -0.43 12.51
CA PHE A 374 -11.15 -0.40 12.12
C PHE A 374 -10.47 -1.71 12.50
N THR A 375 -9.84 -2.35 11.51
CA THR A 375 -9.13 -3.62 11.71
C THR A 375 -7.65 -3.43 11.38
N SER A 376 -6.79 -3.63 12.37
CA SER A 376 -5.35 -3.72 12.16
C SER A 376 -4.98 -5.18 11.87
N LEU A 377 -4.29 -5.38 10.74
CA LEU A 377 -3.91 -6.68 10.22
C LEU A 377 -2.40 -6.86 10.26
N GLU A 378 -1.99 -8.10 10.50
CA GLU A 378 -0.60 -8.53 10.47
C GLU A 378 -0.47 -9.52 9.33
N VAL A 379 0.21 -9.10 8.27
CA VAL A 379 0.32 -9.83 7.01
C VAL A 379 1.14 -11.09 7.21
N LEU A 380 0.54 -12.27 6.96
CA LEU A 380 1.28 -13.52 6.79
C LEU A 380 1.85 -13.60 5.39
N THR A 381 0.98 -13.34 4.40
CA THR A 381 1.27 -13.47 2.98
C THR A 381 0.65 -12.31 2.25
N PHE A 382 1.40 -11.68 1.34
CA PHE A 382 0.92 -10.74 0.34
C PHE A 382 1.64 -11.00 -0.99
N ALA A 383 0.96 -11.56 -1.96
CA ALA A 383 1.47 -11.78 -3.31
C ALA A 383 1.05 -10.62 -4.22
N GLY A 384 2.01 -10.03 -4.94
CA GLY A 384 1.80 -8.89 -5.84
C GLY A 384 3.11 -8.16 -6.14
N SER A 385 3.06 -7.04 -6.86
CA SER A 385 4.25 -6.24 -7.21
C SER A 385 4.78 -5.34 -6.08
N GLY A 386 4.05 -5.25 -4.97
CA GLY A 386 4.46 -4.56 -3.75
C GLY A 386 3.44 -4.75 -2.63
N ILE A 387 3.88 -4.55 -1.39
CA ILE A 387 3.00 -4.64 -0.21
C ILE A 387 2.60 -3.21 0.20
N PRO A 388 1.30 -2.87 0.24
CA PRO A 388 0.85 -1.55 0.64
C PRO A 388 0.94 -1.37 2.16
N ALA A 389 0.77 -0.13 2.63
CA ALA A 389 0.66 0.14 4.07
C ALA A 389 -0.76 -0.10 4.61
N GLY A 390 -1.76 -0.08 3.73
CA GLY A 390 -3.17 -0.26 4.02
C GLY A 390 -3.95 -0.42 2.72
N ILE A 391 -5.19 -0.92 2.83
CA ILE A 391 -6.03 -1.27 1.68
C ILE A 391 -7.46 -0.76 1.92
N ASN A 392 -8.12 -0.30 0.86
CA ASN A 392 -9.53 0.04 0.81
C ASN A 392 -10.18 -0.72 -0.35
N ILE A 393 -10.91 -1.80 -0.06
CA ILE A 393 -11.50 -2.70 -1.06
C ILE A 393 -12.92 -3.10 -0.67
N PRO A 394 -13.73 -3.66 -1.59
CA PRO A 394 -13.45 -3.91 -3.02
C PRO A 394 -13.46 -2.65 -3.87
N ASN A 395 -12.88 -2.74 -5.06
CA ASN A 395 -12.83 -1.67 -6.08
C ASN A 395 -14.14 -1.49 -6.87
N TYR A 396 -15.25 -2.13 -6.44
CA TYR A 396 -16.55 -2.07 -7.12
C TYR A 396 -17.48 -1.02 -6.51
N ASP A 397 -17.72 0.08 -7.22
CA ASP A 397 -18.51 1.20 -6.71
C ASP A 397 -19.95 0.82 -6.33
N ASP A 398 -20.61 -0.08 -7.08
CA ASP A 398 -21.96 -0.53 -6.72
C ASP A 398 -21.98 -1.34 -5.41
N ILE A 399 -20.88 -2.02 -5.09
CA ILE A 399 -20.73 -2.69 -3.79
C ILE A 399 -20.44 -1.66 -2.71
N ARG A 400 -19.48 -0.75 -2.94
CA ARG A 400 -19.08 0.28 -1.97
C ARG A 400 -20.24 1.19 -1.56
N GLN A 401 -21.07 1.58 -2.51
CA GLN A 401 -22.22 2.47 -2.29
C GLN A 401 -23.39 1.77 -1.61
N ASN A 402 -23.68 0.50 -1.96
CA ASN A 402 -24.88 -0.18 -1.49
C ASN A 402 -24.66 -1.09 -0.28
N LEU A 403 -23.46 -1.67 -0.14
CA LEU A 403 -23.13 -2.68 0.88
C LEU A 403 -21.99 -2.22 1.81
N GLY A 404 -21.13 -1.32 1.35
CA GLY A 404 -19.99 -0.79 2.09
C GLY A 404 -18.65 -1.35 1.60
N PHE A 405 -17.60 -1.09 2.38
CA PHE A 405 -16.21 -1.47 2.08
C PHE A 405 -15.47 -1.76 3.40
N LYS A 406 -14.26 -2.32 3.31
CA LYS A 406 -13.37 -2.50 4.47
C LYS A 406 -12.12 -1.64 4.29
N ASN A 407 -11.69 -1.00 5.37
CA ASN A 407 -10.40 -0.33 5.48
C ASN A 407 -9.51 -1.16 6.40
N VAL A 408 -8.31 -1.48 5.95
CA VAL A 408 -7.37 -2.27 6.74
C VAL A 408 -6.01 -1.59 6.76
N SER A 409 -5.39 -1.58 7.94
CA SER A 409 -4.01 -1.11 8.13
C SER A 409 -3.10 -2.32 8.33
N LEU A 410 -2.01 -2.38 7.56
CA LEU A 410 -1.06 -3.49 7.57
C LEU A 410 0.08 -3.19 8.55
N GLY A 411 -0.10 -3.61 9.80
CA GLY A 411 0.70 -3.26 10.97
C GLY A 411 2.17 -3.65 10.87
N ASN A 412 2.44 -4.92 10.57
CA ASN A 412 3.80 -5.44 10.42
C ASN A 412 4.50 -4.90 9.17
N VAL A 413 3.76 -4.48 8.14
CA VAL A 413 4.35 -3.78 6.98
C VAL A 413 4.85 -2.39 7.38
N LEU A 414 4.04 -1.66 8.14
CA LEU A 414 4.37 -0.32 8.64
C LEU A 414 5.54 -0.33 9.64
N SER A 415 5.60 -1.35 10.50
CA SER A 415 6.64 -1.48 11.53
C SER A 415 7.92 -2.20 11.06
N ALA A 416 7.88 -2.89 9.93
CA ALA A 416 9.05 -3.60 9.39
C ALA A 416 10.23 -2.65 9.15
N LYS A 417 11.38 -3.01 9.72
CA LYS A 417 12.58 -2.18 9.73
C LYS A 417 13.83 -3.05 9.65
N ALA A 418 14.86 -2.55 8.98
CA ALA A 418 16.17 -3.21 9.00
C ALA A 418 16.84 -2.98 10.36
N PRO A 419 17.59 -3.95 10.90
CA PRO A 419 18.18 -3.88 12.25
C PRO A 419 19.02 -2.64 12.55
N ASN A 420 19.53 -1.93 11.54
CA ASN A 420 20.28 -0.68 11.68
C ASN A 420 19.84 0.38 10.67
N GLU A 421 18.55 0.39 10.30
CA GLU A 421 18.00 1.39 9.39
C GLU A 421 18.42 2.80 9.86
N PRO A 422 19.12 3.60 9.03
CA PRO A 422 19.44 4.97 9.37
C PRO A 422 18.15 5.76 9.61
N ILE A 423 18.11 6.54 10.69
CA ILE A 423 16.94 7.38 11.01
C ILE A 423 17.39 8.83 10.87
N PRO A 424 17.46 9.37 9.64
CA PRO A 424 17.96 10.73 9.44
C PRO A 424 17.12 11.75 10.21
N PHE A 425 17.76 12.87 10.55
CA PHE A 425 17.21 14.03 11.26
C PHE A 425 16.93 13.82 12.75
N ILE A 426 17.16 12.62 13.30
CA ILE A 426 17.08 12.36 14.74
C ILE A 426 18.47 12.48 15.37
N ARG A 427 18.56 13.19 16.49
CA ARG A 427 19.81 13.36 17.25
C ARG A 427 20.29 12.02 17.79
N GLU A 428 21.60 11.83 17.83
CA GLU A 428 22.22 10.59 18.33
C GLU A 428 21.70 10.19 19.73
N GLN A 429 21.58 11.16 20.65
CA GLN A 429 21.08 10.94 22.02
C GLN A 429 19.62 10.47 22.09
N ASP A 430 18.81 10.73 21.06
CA ASP A 430 17.40 10.33 21.02
C ASP A 430 17.20 8.99 20.28
N LEU A 431 18.21 8.50 19.55
CA LEU A 431 18.06 7.36 18.64
C LEU A 431 17.66 6.06 19.34
N GLU A 432 18.28 5.73 20.47
CA GLU A 432 17.98 4.49 21.20
C GLU A 432 16.51 4.48 21.66
N LEU A 433 16.09 5.57 22.30
CA LEU A 433 14.72 5.75 22.77
C LEU A 433 13.73 5.74 21.61
N PHE A 434 14.02 6.49 20.55
CA PHE A 434 13.17 6.55 19.37
C PHE A 434 13.04 5.17 18.71
N ARG A 435 14.12 4.40 18.57
CA ARG A 435 14.07 3.03 18.02
C ARG A 435 13.18 2.11 18.84
N LYS A 436 13.22 2.24 20.17
CA LYS A 436 12.44 1.42 21.10
C LYS A 436 10.95 1.78 21.10
N TYR A 437 10.62 3.07 21.07
CA TYR A 437 9.26 3.54 21.32
C TYR A 437 8.50 4.04 20.08
N ARG A 438 9.13 4.18 18.91
CA ARG A 438 8.43 4.67 17.69
C ARG A 438 7.28 3.78 17.24
N ASP A 439 7.38 2.45 17.34
CA ASP A 439 6.31 1.56 16.90
C ASP A 439 5.13 1.58 17.88
N PRO A 440 5.34 1.47 19.21
CA PRO A 440 4.29 1.76 20.21
C PRO A 440 3.62 3.13 20.05
N ALA A 441 4.41 4.17 19.81
CA ALA A 441 3.91 5.53 19.62
C ALA A 441 3.04 5.64 18.36
N PHE A 442 3.47 5.01 17.27
CA PHE A 442 2.70 4.95 16.02
C PHE A 442 1.38 4.18 16.21
N GLU A 443 1.37 3.11 16.99
CA GLU A 443 0.15 2.36 17.30
C GLU A 443 -0.89 3.19 18.06
N VAL A 444 -0.46 3.91 19.11
CA VAL A 444 -1.33 4.86 19.83
C VAL A 444 -1.84 5.93 18.88
N GLN A 445 -0.95 6.51 18.06
CA GLN A 445 -1.29 7.55 17.10
C GLN A 445 -2.35 7.06 16.11
N VAL A 446 -2.17 5.90 15.48
CA VAL A 446 -3.14 5.30 14.54
C VAL A 446 -4.48 5.03 15.23
N GLY A 447 -4.45 4.43 16.43
CA GLY A 447 -5.67 4.15 17.18
C GLY A 447 -6.52 5.39 17.44
N ILE A 448 -5.87 6.49 17.85
CA ILE A 448 -6.56 7.76 18.10
C ILE A 448 -6.95 8.43 16.76
N HIS A 449 -6.07 8.45 15.77
CA HIS A 449 -6.30 9.06 14.45
C HIS A 449 -7.55 8.48 13.78
N GLU A 450 -7.65 7.16 13.72
CA GLU A 450 -8.75 6.47 13.04
C GLU A 450 -10.06 6.59 13.84
N LEU A 451 -10.00 6.32 15.14
CA LEU A 451 -11.20 6.25 15.97
C LEU A 451 -11.71 7.63 16.39
N LEU A 452 -10.84 8.45 16.94
CA LEU A 452 -11.19 9.75 17.53
C LEU A 452 -10.82 10.91 16.63
N GLY A 453 -9.94 10.74 15.65
CA GLY A 453 -9.74 11.68 14.56
C GLY A 453 -10.94 11.64 13.62
N HIS A 454 -10.95 10.71 12.66
CA HIS A 454 -12.03 10.60 11.66
C HIS A 454 -13.43 10.36 12.26
N GLY A 455 -13.51 9.63 13.38
CA GLY A 455 -14.78 9.33 14.05
C GLY A 455 -15.47 10.53 14.72
N THR A 456 -14.77 11.64 14.97
CA THR A 456 -15.31 12.82 15.66
C THR A 456 -15.56 13.99 14.72
N GLY A 457 -16.39 14.92 15.19
CA GLY A 457 -16.70 16.16 14.52
C GLY A 457 -17.96 16.10 13.66
N LYS A 458 -18.79 17.14 13.75
CA LYS A 458 -20.02 17.30 12.97
C LYS A 458 -19.79 18.26 11.80
N LEU A 459 -20.37 17.93 10.65
CA LEU A 459 -20.59 18.91 9.59
C LEU A 459 -21.94 19.58 9.84
N LEU A 460 -21.97 20.90 9.88
CA LEU A 460 -23.21 21.69 9.98
C LEU A 460 -23.79 21.83 8.57
N GLN A 461 -25.00 21.33 8.38
CA GLN A 461 -25.58 21.18 7.05
C GLN A 461 -27.05 21.59 7.03
N GLU A 462 -27.44 22.21 5.92
CA GLU A 462 -28.82 22.24 5.44
C GLU A 462 -29.05 20.92 4.69
N THR A 463 -29.69 19.95 5.34
CA THR A 463 -29.86 18.57 4.87
C THR A 463 -30.85 18.48 3.71
N ALA A 464 -31.87 19.33 3.74
CA ALA A 464 -32.82 19.58 2.66
C ALA A 464 -33.18 21.07 2.69
N PRO A 465 -33.77 21.65 1.62
CA PRO A 465 -34.12 23.07 1.60
C PRO A 465 -34.93 23.49 2.85
N GLY A 466 -34.35 24.33 3.70
CA GLY A 466 -34.95 24.79 4.96
C GLY A 466 -34.87 23.83 6.16
N GLU A 467 -34.29 22.65 6.00
CA GLU A 467 -34.05 21.67 7.08
C GLU A 467 -32.57 21.62 7.45
N PHE A 468 -32.26 21.75 8.74
CA PHE A 468 -30.90 21.86 9.23
C PHE A 468 -30.63 20.80 10.28
N ASN A 469 -29.40 20.26 10.30
CA ASN A 469 -28.96 19.36 11.36
C ASN A 469 -28.45 20.10 12.62
N PHE A 470 -28.69 21.41 12.70
CA PHE A 470 -28.36 22.30 13.82
C PHE A 470 -29.43 23.40 13.95
N ASP A 471 -29.46 24.10 15.09
CA ASP A 471 -30.39 25.22 15.29
C ASP A 471 -29.92 26.46 14.52
N VAL A 472 -30.49 26.68 13.33
CA VAL A 472 -30.18 27.84 12.49
C VAL A 472 -30.71 29.16 13.07
N SER A 473 -31.70 29.12 13.96
CA SER A 473 -32.24 30.32 14.62
C SER A 473 -31.32 30.82 15.75
N LYS A 474 -30.51 29.90 16.30
CA LYS A 474 -29.47 30.17 17.28
C LYS A 474 -28.18 29.45 16.86
N PRO A 475 -27.51 29.92 15.80
CA PRO A 475 -26.38 29.22 15.22
C PRO A 475 -25.23 29.06 16.24
N PRO A 476 -24.47 27.95 16.17
CA PRO A 476 -23.29 27.73 17.00
C PRO A 476 -22.33 28.93 16.95
N VAL A 477 -21.74 29.28 18.10
CA VAL A 477 -20.73 30.34 18.18
C VAL A 477 -19.36 29.74 17.88
N SER A 478 -18.68 30.26 16.85
CA SER A 478 -17.33 29.84 16.50
C SER A 478 -16.35 30.21 17.63
N PRO A 479 -15.59 29.25 18.18
CA PRO A 479 -14.58 29.54 19.21
C PRO A 479 -13.38 30.31 18.66
N ILE A 480 -13.26 30.46 17.34
CA ILE A 480 -12.17 31.20 16.68
C ILE A 480 -12.50 32.69 16.60
N THR A 481 -13.73 33.01 16.19
CA THR A 481 -14.17 34.40 15.93
C THR A 481 -15.01 34.98 17.06
N ASN A 482 -15.46 34.15 18.00
CA ASN A 482 -16.44 34.49 19.05
C ASN A 482 -17.75 35.08 18.49
N LYS A 483 -18.14 34.65 17.28
CA LYS A 483 -19.36 35.07 16.59
C LYS A 483 -20.17 33.85 16.13
N PRO A 484 -21.51 33.96 16.01
CA PRO A 484 -22.31 32.90 15.40
C PRO A 484 -21.83 32.58 13.99
N ILE A 485 -21.83 31.30 13.63
CA ILE A 485 -21.42 30.84 12.30
C ILE A 485 -22.41 31.33 11.23
N THR A 486 -21.88 31.68 10.06
CA THR A 486 -22.66 32.23 8.93
C THR A 486 -22.63 31.35 7.69
N THR A 487 -21.91 30.24 7.74
CA THR A 487 -21.69 29.30 6.64
C THR A 487 -21.99 27.87 7.11
N TRP A 488 -22.45 27.04 6.17
CA TRP A 488 -22.77 25.61 6.34
C TRP A 488 -22.88 24.93 4.97
N TYR A 489 -22.84 23.60 4.95
CA TYR A 489 -23.03 22.84 3.71
C TYR A 489 -24.47 22.94 3.22
N LYS A 490 -24.64 23.18 1.92
CA LYS A 490 -25.95 23.20 1.24
C LYS A 490 -26.41 21.79 0.85
N PRO A 491 -27.69 21.59 0.52
CA PRO A 491 -28.19 20.30 0.07
C PRO A 491 -27.35 19.73 -1.08
N GLY A 492 -26.90 18.49 -0.94
CA GLY A 492 -26.04 17.80 -1.92
C GLY A 492 -24.55 18.13 -1.86
N GLN A 493 -24.13 19.13 -1.05
CA GLN A 493 -22.71 19.40 -0.85
C GLN A 493 -22.09 18.43 0.17
N THR A 494 -20.87 18.01 -0.12
CA THR A 494 -20.04 17.20 0.77
C THR A 494 -18.79 17.97 1.18
N TRP A 495 -18.08 17.48 2.20
CA TRP A 495 -16.75 17.97 2.58
C TRP A 495 -15.84 18.12 1.35
N SER A 496 -15.69 17.03 0.60
CA SER A 496 -14.82 16.96 -0.57
C SER A 496 -15.28 17.86 -1.72
N SER A 497 -16.58 18.01 -1.94
CA SER A 497 -17.07 18.90 -3.02
C SER A 497 -16.81 20.37 -2.73
N VAL A 498 -16.81 20.78 -1.45
CA VAL A 498 -16.60 22.18 -1.05
C VAL A 498 -15.11 22.52 -0.97
N PHE A 499 -14.30 21.65 -0.34
CA PHE A 499 -12.86 21.91 -0.12
C PHE A 499 -11.98 21.46 -1.29
N GLY A 500 -12.54 20.70 -2.24
CA GLY A 500 -11.88 20.32 -3.48
C GLY A 500 -10.54 19.61 -3.24
N SER A 501 -9.49 20.09 -3.90
CA SER A 501 -8.18 19.41 -3.92
C SER A 501 -7.47 19.34 -2.57
N ILE A 502 -7.82 20.19 -1.59
CA ILE A 502 -7.20 20.16 -0.26
C ILE A 502 -7.93 19.24 0.72
N ALA A 503 -9.15 18.79 0.38
CA ALA A 503 -10.05 18.11 1.30
C ALA A 503 -9.42 16.87 1.97
N SER A 504 -8.72 16.03 1.20
CA SER A 504 -8.07 14.83 1.73
C SER A 504 -6.96 15.19 2.71
N SER A 505 -5.94 15.95 2.28
CA SER A 505 -4.81 16.30 3.14
C SER A 505 -5.23 17.08 4.38
N TYR A 506 -6.20 17.99 4.24
CA TYR A 506 -6.74 18.74 5.37
C TYR A 506 -7.41 17.83 6.40
N GLU A 507 -8.14 16.82 5.95
CA GLU A 507 -8.77 15.85 6.87
C GLU A 507 -7.72 14.96 7.57
N GLU A 508 -6.71 14.50 6.84
CA GLU A 508 -5.57 13.79 7.46
C GLU A 508 -4.88 14.65 8.52
N CYS A 509 -4.68 15.95 8.23
CA CYS A 509 -4.09 16.88 9.18
C CYS A 509 -4.95 17.03 10.43
N ARG A 510 -6.28 17.13 10.28
CA ARG A 510 -7.20 17.20 11.42
C ARG A 510 -7.11 15.92 12.26
N ALA A 511 -7.14 14.74 11.63
CA ALA A 511 -7.08 13.46 12.34
C ALA A 511 -5.73 13.23 13.04
N GLU A 512 -4.61 13.54 12.38
CA GLU A 512 -3.27 13.52 12.99
C GLU A 512 -3.17 14.52 14.16
N CYS A 513 -3.75 15.72 14.06
CA CYS A 513 -3.78 16.68 15.16
C CYS A 513 -4.62 16.18 16.35
N VAL A 514 -5.73 15.46 16.12
CA VAL A 514 -6.47 14.79 17.20
C VAL A 514 -5.59 13.76 17.89
N ALA A 515 -4.86 12.94 17.12
CA ALA A 515 -3.91 11.97 17.65
C ALA A 515 -2.83 12.62 18.51
N MET A 516 -2.27 13.75 18.06
CA MET A 516 -1.27 14.50 18.85
C MET A 516 -1.86 15.12 20.13
N ALA A 517 -3.06 15.71 20.06
CA ALA A 517 -3.71 16.35 21.20
C ALA A 517 -4.11 15.34 22.28
N LEU A 518 -4.82 14.27 21.89
CA LEU A 518 -5.28 13.24 22.81
C LEU A 518 -4.17 12.25 23.19
N GLY A 519 -3.11 12.11 22.39
CA GLY A 519 -1.93 11.32 22.76
C GLY A 519 -1.23 11.83 24.01
N CYS A 520 -1.45 13.10 24.39
CA CYS A 520 -0.98 13.69 25.65
C CYS A 520 -1.82 13.28 26.87
N ASP A 521 -2.91 12.52 26.69
CA ASP A 521 -3.74 12.01 27.79
C ASP A 521 -3.16 10.69 28.30
N PHE A 522 -2.56 10.71 29.49
CA PHE A 522 -1.94 9.52 30.07
C PHE A 522 -2.96 8.42 30.38
N GLY A 523 -4.23 8.76 30.58
CA GLY A 523 -5.31 7.78 30.69
C GLY A 523 -5.58 7.04 29.38
N ILE A 524 -5.33 7.66 28.21
CA ILE A 524 -5.34 6.93 26.93
C ILE A 524 -4.11 6.02 26.83
N LEU A 525 -2.92 6.50 27.17
CA LEU A 525 -1.69 5.69 27.14
C LEU A 525 -1.79 4.43 28.01
N GLU A 526 -2.45 4.54 29.17
CA GLU A 526 -2.76 3.40 30.04
C GLU A 526 -3.65 2.34 29.35
N LEU A 527 -4.63 2.76 28.52
CA LEU A 527 -5.48 1.81 27.79
C LEU A 527 -4.69 0.94 26.82
N PHE A 528 -3.63 1.53 26.25
CA PHE A 528 -2.64 0.87 25.39
C PHE A 528 -1.56 0.11 26.17
N GLY A 529 -1.62 0.13 27.51
CA GLY A 529 -0.73 -0.63 28.39
C GLY A 529 0.55 0.11 28.80
N PHE A 530 0.62 1.42 28.60
CA PHE A 530 1.79 2.23 28.96
C PHE A 530 1.53 3.06 30.21
N GLY A 531 2.33 2.84 31.26
CA GLY A 531 2.16 3.53 32.54
C GLY A 531 0.87 3.14 33.27
N ASN A 532 0.44 4.00 34.20
CA ASN A 532 -0.68 3.79 35.11
C ASN A 532 -1.75 4.91 35.03
N GLY A 533 -1.66 5.78 34.01
CA GLY A 533 -2.54 6.93 33.84
C GLY A 533 -2.06 8.23 34.49
N ASP A 534 -1.03 8.19 35.35
CA ASP A 534 -0.45 9.39 35.95
C ASP A 534 0.45 10.13 34.95
N GLU A 535 0.48 11.46 35.03
CA GLU A 535 1.37 12.29 34.20
C GLU A 535 2.84 12.13 34.64
N ASP A 536 3.58 11.30 33.90
CA ASP A 536 5.03 11.12 34.06
C ASP A 536 5.72 11.19 32.69
N LEU A 537 6.28 12.36 32.38
CA LEU A 537 7.00 12.59 31.14
C LEU A 537 8.33 11.82 31.05
N GLU A 538 8.91 11.36 32.15
CA GLU A 538 10.17 10.62 32.16
C GLU A 538 9.95 9.09 32.20
N GLY A 539 8.74 8.66 32.57
CA GLY A 539 8.30 7.28 32.58
C GLY A 539 8.04 6.67 31.20
N GLU A 540 7.55 5.43 31.19
CA GLU A 540 7.30 4.68 29.96
C GLU A 540 6.27 5.36 29.04
N ALA A 541 5.15 5.84 29.60
CA ALA A 541 4.15 6.59 28.86
C ALA A 541 4.73 7.89 28.28
N GLY A 542 5.56 8.61 29.04
CA GLY A 542 6.29 9.78 28.57
C GLY A 542 7.26 9.49 27.42
N ASN A 543 7.91 8.32 27.41
CA ASN A 543 8.76 7.88 26.31
C ASN A 543 7.97 7.62 25.02
N VAL A 544 6.80 6.98 25.13
CA VAL A 544 5.87 6.79 24.00
C VAL A 544 5.41 8.15 23.46
N LEU A 545 5.00 9.07 24.34
CA LEU A 545 4.58 10.41 23.97
C LEU A 545 5.69 11.20 23.27
N TYR A 546 6.91 11.19 23.81
CA TYR A 546 8.06 11.84 23.19
C TYR A 546 8.37 11.26 21.80
N ALA A 547 8.37 9.92 21.67
CA ALA A 547 8.57 9.26 20.39
C ALA A 547 7.47 9.60 19.37
N SER A 548 6.22 9.79 19.81
CA SER A 548 5.10 10.23 18.95
C SER A 548 5.34 11.63 18.37
N TYR A 549 5.63 12.62 19.23
CA TYR A 549 5.92 13.99 18.79
C TYR A 549 7.18 14.06 17.91
N LEU A 550 8.23 13.30 18.25
CA LEU A 550 9.45 13.25 17.45
C LEU A 550 9.20 12.58 16.07
N THR A 551 8.35 11.55 16.02
CA THR A 551 7.93 10.91 14.77
C THR A 551 7.22 11.92 13.87
N MET A 552 6.27 12.67 14.41
CA MET A 552 5.52 13.69 13.67
C MET A 552 6.44 14.79 13.13
N ALA A 553 7.34 15.32 13.96
CA ALA A 553 8.32 16.33 13.55
C ALA A 553 9.22 15.80 12.42
N ARG A 554 9.74 14.57 12.55
CA ARG A 554 10.55 13.94 11.52
C ARG A 554 9.77 13.71 10.23
N ALA A 555 8.53 13.23 10.34
CA ALA A 555 7.69 12.97 9.19
C ALA A 555 7.45 14.25 8.39
N GLY A 556 7.24 15.39 9.07
CA GLY A 556 7.11 16.70 8.43
C GLY A 556 8.35 17.16 7.66
N ILE A 557 9.57 16.84 8.11
CA ILE A 557 10.78 17.13 7.33
C ILE A 557 10.82 16.21 6.10
N THR A 558 10.66 14.91 6.32
CA THR A 558 10.73 13.92 5.23
C THR A 558 9.62 14.09 4.19
N ALA A 559 8.53 14.78 4.54
CA ALA A 559 7.43 15.10 3.63
C ALA A 559 7.88 15.83 2.37
N LEU A 560 8.94 16.63 2.43
CA LEU A 560 9.47 17.38 1.30
C LEU A 560 9.90 16.49 0.11
N GLU A 561 10.16 15.20 0.36
CA GLU A 561 10.32 14.20 -0.71
C GLU A 561 9.12 14.19 -1.66
N PHE A 562 7.91 14.36 -1.12
CA PHE A 562 6.64 14.27 -1.82
C PHE A 562 6.15 15.62 -2.35
N TRP A 563 6.89 16.71 -2.17
CA TRP A 563 6.58 18.00 -2.78
C TRP A 563 7.34 18.16 -4.10
N ASP A 564 6.63 18.54 -5.16
CA ASP A 564 7.23 18.79 -6.47
C ASP A 564 7.50 20.30 -6.66
N PRO A 565 8.78 20.72 -6.79
CA PRO A 565 9.13 22.13 -6.96
C PRO A 565 8.63 22.74 -8.28
N LYS A 566 8.39 21.93 -9.31
CA LYS A 566 7.97 22.44 -10.62
C LYS A 566 6.49 22.84 -10.62
N SER A 567 5.64 21.95 -10.13
CA SER A 567 4.19 22.19 -10.04
C SER A 567 3.76 22.87 -8.73
N GLN A 568 4.66 22.96 -7.75
CA GLN A 568 4.40 23.43 -6.39
C GLN A 568 3.26 22.65 -5.70
N LYS A 569 3.13 21.36 -6.02
CA LYS A 569 2.09 20.48 -5.48
C LYS A 569 2.68 19.41 -4.57
N TRP A 570 1.89 19.05 -3.57
CA TRP A 570 2.12 17.88 -2.74
C TRP A 570 1.57 16.63 -3.44
N GLY A 571 2.37 15.58 -3.50
CA GLY A 571 2.03 14.28 -4.09
C GLY A 571 1.49 13.25 -3.10
N GLN A 572 1.43 13.56 -1.80
CA GLN A 572 0.90 12.67 -0.76
C GLN A 572 0.23 13.48 0.36
N ALA A 573 -1.04 13.19 0.63
CA ALA A 573 -1.92 13.96 1.51
C ALA A 573 -1.49 13.97 3.00
N HIS A 574 -1.14 12.81 3.57
CA HIS A 574 -0.63 12.70 4.94
C HIS A 574 0.72 13.42 5.11
N MET A 575 1.60 13.39 4.11
CA MET A 575 2.90 14.02 4.20
C MET A 575 2.76 15.55 4.17
N GLN A 576 1.85 16.09 3.36
CA GLN A 576 1.48 17.50 3.42
C GLN A 576 0.92 17.89 4.81
N ALA A 577 0.06 17.04 5.39
CA ALA A 577 -0.45 17.23 6.75
C ALA A 577 0.65 17.19 7.83
N ARG A 578 1.56 16.22 7.75
CA ARG A 578 2.68 16.10 8.69
C ARG A 578 3.64 17.28 8.57
N TYR A 579 3.82 17.82 7.35
CA TYR A 579 4.56 19.06 7.15
C TYR A 579 3.88 20.25 7.86
N SER A 580 2.56 20.45 7.74
CA SER A 580 1.88 21.53 8.46
C SER A 580 1.92 21.37 9.97
N ILE A 581 1.89 20.13 10.48
CA ILE A 581 2.02 19.87 11.92
C ILE A 581 3.45 20.16 12.41
N LEU A 582 4.49 19.79 11.65
CA LEU A 582 5.86 20.23 11.95
C LEU A 582 5.96 21.77 11.97
N ARG A 583 5.37 22.46 10.98
CA ARG A 583 5.33 23.93 10.96
C ARG A 583 4.65 24.48 12.21
N THR A 584 3.55 23.85 12.65
CA THR A 584 2.88 24.19 13.91
C THR A 584 3.78 23.99 15.13
N PHE A 585 4.59 22.94 15.18
CA PHE A 585 5.55 22.71 16.27
C PHE A 585 6.66 23.75 16.30
N LEU A 586 7.18 24.14 15.13
CA LEU A 586 8.20 25.18 15.01
C LEU A 586 7.65 26.56 15.44
N ASP A 587 6.39 26.83 15.12
CA ASP A 587 5.69 28.09 15.43
C ASP A 587 5.11 28.12 16.86
N ALA A 588 5.17 27.01 17.61
CA ALA A 588 4.62 26.91 18.98
C ALA A 588 5.31 27.84 19.99
N GLY A 589 6.53 28.29 19.68
CA GLY A 589 7.34 29.13 20.55
C GLY A 589 8.02 28.35 21.68
N GLY A 590 8.72 29.08 22.56
CA GLY A 590 9.41 28.51 23.73
C GLY A 590 10.55 27.55 23.39
N ASP A 591 11.08 27.55 22.17
CA ASP A 591 12.05 26.57 21.67
C ASP A 591 11.57 25.11 21.82
N PHE A 592 10.27 24.87 21.63
CA PHE A 592 9.68 23.53 21.72
C PHE A 592 10.29 22.56 20.68
N VAL A 593 10.30 22.97 19.41
CA VAL A 593 11.00 22.26 18.33
C VAL A 593 11.91 23.23 17.60
N GLN A 594 13.15 22.82 17.36
CA GLN A 594 14.13 23.57 16.59
C GLN A 594 14.78 22.67 15.54
N LEU A 595 15.09 23.24 14.38
CA LEU A 595 15.94 22.59 13.39
C LEU A 595 17.36 23.15 13.55
N LYS A 596 18.32 22.31 13.91
CA LYS A 596 19.71 22.72 14.10
C LYS A 596 20.61 22.08 13.07
N HIS A 597 21.62 22.83 12.66
CA HIS A 597 22.68 22.41 11.75
C HIS A 597 23.91 23.27 12.06
N SER A 598 25.10 22.73 11.84
CA SER A 598 26.37 23.46 11.90
C SER A 598 27.00 23.66 10.53
N GLN A 599 26.59 22.87 9.54
CA GLN A 599 27.06 22.97 8.16
C GLN A 599 26.13 23.85 7.31
N ASP A 600 26.72 24.60 6.37
CA ASP A 600 25.98 25.46 5.44
C ASP A 600 25.13 24.68 4.43
N ASP A 601 25.51 23.42 4.15
CA ASP A 601 24.80 22.52 3.23
C ASP A 601 23.68 21.71 3.90
N LEU A 602 23.46 21.91 5.21
CA LEU A 602 22.47 21.21 6.04
C LEU A 602 22.68 19.68 6.09
N SER A 603 23.85 19.18 5.73
CA SER A 603 24.15 17.74 5.76
C SER A 603 24.03 17.13 7.15
N ASP A 604 24.19 17.93 8.20
CA ASP A 604 24.04 17.58 9.62
C ASP A 604 22.72 18.07 10.25
N LEU A 605 21.70 18.39 9.44
CA LEU A 605 20.40 18.85 9.95
C LEU A 605 19.77 17.84 10.92
N GLU A 606 19.40 18.31 12.11
CA GLU A 606 18.79 17.56 13.20
C GLU A 606 17.55 18.27 13.79
N ILE A 607 16.62 17.46 14.28
CA ILE A 607 15.43 17.91 15.01
C ILE A 607 15.74 17.91 16.51
N HIS A 608 15.60 19.06 17.14
CA HIS A 608 15.70 19.22 18.58
C HIS A 608 14.29 19.41 19.14
N LEU A 609 13.71 18.35 19.70
CA LEU A 609 12.45 18.37 20.44
C LEU A 609 12.73 18.47 21.94
N ASP A 610 12.09 19.41 22.63
CA ASP A 610 12.15 19.54 24.09
C ASP A 610 10.97 18.81 24.75
N ARG A 611 11.28 17.67 25.39
CA ARG A 611 10.30 16.80 26.07
C ARG A 611 9.46 17.55 27.09
N SER A 612 10.07 18.43 27.89
CA SER A 612 9.40 19.14 28.98
C SER A 612 8.32 20.12 28.49
N LYS A 613 8.35 20.46 27.21
CA LYS A 613 7.48 21.44 26.57
C LYS A 613 6.35 20.82 25.76
N ILE A 614 6.25 19.49 25.69
CA ILE A 614 5.17 18.80 24.97
C ILE A 614 3.81 19.23 25.52
N LEU A 615 3.60 19.18 26.84
CA LEU A 615 2.31 19.50 27.44
C LEU A 615 2.03 21.01 27.51
N THR A 616 3.06 21.86 27.57
CA THR A 616 2.92 23.31 27.82
C THR A 616 2.95 24.18 26.56
N TYR A 617 3.68 23.77 25.52
CA TYR A 617 3.77 24.48 24.24
C TYR A 617 3.24 23.64 23.09
N GLY A 618 3.64 22.36 23.03
CA GLY A 618 3.27 21.45 21.93
C GLY A 618 1.77 21.21 21.84
N ARG A 619 1.16 20.64 22.88
CA ARG A 619 -0.27 20.33 22.94
C ARG A 619 -1.15 21.58 22.72
N PRO A 620 -0.92 22.72 23.40
CA PRO A 620 -1.73 23.92 23.14
C PRO A 620 -1.63 24.46 21.71
N ALA A 621 -0.45 24.38 21.08
CA ALA A 621 -0.28 24.78 19.68
C ALA A 621 -1.06 23.86 18.73
N VAL A 622 -0.99 22.54 18.96
CA VAL A 622 -1.77 21.54 18.22
C VAL A 622 -3.27 21.76 18.41
N GLU A 623 -3.74 21.91 19.64
CA GLU A 623 -5.17 22.11 19.94
C GLU A 623 -5.71 23.39 19.28
N LYS A 624 -4.94 24.47 19.28
CA LYS A 624 -5.31 25.71 18.60
C LYS A 624 -5.38 25.54 17.08
N TYR A 625 -4.44 24.81 16.48
CA TYR A 625 -4.47 24.52 15.05
C TYR A 625 -5.63 23.60 14.69
N LEU A 626 -5.83 22.53 15.47
CA LEU A 626 -6.91 21.58 15.37
C LEU A 626 -8.29 22.25 15.48
N GLN A 627 -8.48 23.17 16.44
CA GLN A 627 -9.73 23.92 16.58
C GLN A 627 -10.06 24.71 15.31
N LYS A 628 -9.05 25.33 14.68
CA LYS A 628 -9.23 26.00 13.40
C LYS A 628 -9.60 25.05 12.27
N LEU A 629 -8.84 23.96 12.13
CA LEU A 629 -9.11 22.94 11.12
C LEU A 629 -10.54 22.42 11.25
N HIS A 630 -10.94 22.06 12.47
CA HIS A 630 -12.22 21.47 12.74
C HIS A 630 -13.39 22.43 12.48
N VAL A 631 -13.32 23.66 13.01
CA VAL A 631 -14.45 24.61 12.88
C VAL A 631 -14.65 25.04 11.43
N TYR A 632 -13.57 25.38 10.70
CA TYR A 632 -13.72 25.76 9.29
C TYR A 632 -14.27 24.61 8.44
N LYS A 633 -13.86 23.37 8.73
CA LYS A 633 -14.47 22.18 8.14
C LYS A 633 -15.94 22.04 8.52
N ALA A 634 -16.27 22.12 9.80
CA ALA A 634 -17.64 21.93 10.28
C ALA A 634 -18.62 22.94 9.66
N THR A 635 -18.18 24.17 9.39
CA THR A 635 -19.03 25.26 8.89
C THR A 635 -18.95 25.46 7.38
N ALA A 636 -18.30 24.56 6.62
CA ALA A 636 -18.07 24.77 5.18
C ALA A 636 -17.35 26.11 4.85
N ASP A 637 -16.52 26.63 5.77
CA ASP A 637 -15.78 27.88 5.57
C ASP A 637 -14.50 27.61 4.77
N VAL A 638 -14.69 27.38 3.47
CA VAL A 638 -13.62 27.01 2.54
C VAL A 638 -12.60 28.12 2.35
N GLU A 639 -13.02 29.39 2.40
CA GLU A 639 -12.11 30.52 2.19
C GLU A 639 -11.09 30.59 3.31
N GLU A 640 -11.55 30.55 4.57
CA GLU A 640 -10.68 30.57 5.73
C GLU A 640 -9.89 29.26 5.92
N GLY A 641 -10.55 28.12 5.67
CA GLY A 641 -9.90 26.82 5.71
C GLY A 641 -8.76 26.71 4.71
N LYS A 642 -8.98 27.13 3.46
CA LYS A 642 -7.96 27.14 2.41
C LYS A 642 -6.84 28.14 2.72
N ARG A 643 -7.18 29.34 3.18
CA ARG A 643 -6.18 30.35 3.58
C ARG A 643 -5.26 29.83 4.68
N LEU A 644 -5.82 29.19 5.70
CA LEU A 644 -5.05 28.56 6.77
C LEU A 644 -4.14 27.46 6.21
N TYR A 645 -4.71 26.53 5.44
CA TYR A 645 -4.02 25.30 5.05
C TYR A 645 -2.98 25.51 3.96
N ASP A 646 -3.29 26.27 2.91
CA ASP A 646 -2.34 26.63 1.87
C ASP A 646 -1.18 27.46 2.45
N GLY A 647 -1.48 28.34 3.42
CA GLY A 647 -0.46 29.16 4.09
C GLY A 647 0.54 28.32 4.88
N ILE A 648 0.07 27.40 5.73
CA ILE A 648 0.95 26.58 6.57
C ILE A 648 1.62 25.43 5.80
N THR A 649 1.02 24.96 4.70
CA THR A 649 1.61 23.93 3.82
C THR A 649 2.46 24.51 2.68
N HIS A 650 2.63 25.84 2.65
CA HIS A 650 3.52 26.50 1.70
C HIS A 650 4.98 26.08 1.93
N VAL A 651 5.68 25.78 0.84
CA VAL A 651 7.09 25.42 0.83
C VAL A 651 7.87 26.59 0.23
N ASP A 652 8.47 27.40 1.10
CA ASP A 652 9.27 28.55 0.69
C ASP A 652 10.65 28.13 0.10
N GLU A 653 11.45 29.13 -0.26
CA GLU A 653 12.78 28.93 -0.85
C GLU A 653 13.73 28.13 0.05
N TRP A 654 13.69 28.34 1.36
CA TRP A 654 14.58 27.64 2.29
C TRP A 654 14.25 26.15 2.34
N TRP A 655 12.97 25.79 2.47
CA TRP A 655 12.55 24.39 2.45
C TRP A 655 12.78 23.72 1.09
N SER A 656 12.44 24.41 0.00
CA SER A 656 12.54 23.91 -1.37
C SER A 656 13.99 23.70 -1.83
N GLN A 657 14.87 24.68 -1.58
CA GLN A 657 16.23 24.70 -2.14
C GLN A 657 17.32 24.25 -1.18
N LYS A 658 17.08 24.24 0.14
CA LYS A 658 18.08 23.82 1.14
C LYS A 658 17.72 22.50 1.79
N VAL A 659 16.54 22.40 2.41
CA VAL A 659 16.16 21.21 3.19
C VAL A 659 15.80 20.03 2.29
N ARG A 660 14.96 20.24 1.27
CA ARG A 660 14.50 19.17 0.38
C ARG A 660 15.64 18.41 -0.32
N PRO A 661 16.69 19.04 -0.85
CA PRO A 661 17.85 18.32 -1.38
C PRO A 661 18.49 17.36 -0.37
N VAL A 662 18.63 17.76 0.90
CA VAL A 662 19.15 16.90 1.96
C VAL A 662 18.19 15.75 2.26
N VAL A 663 16.88 15.98 2.27
CA VAL A 663 15.87 14.92 2.38
C VAL A 663 16.01 13.88 1.28
N LEU A 664 16.15 14.33 0.02
CA LEU A 664 16.34 13.43 -1.11
C LEU A 664 17.68 12.69 -1.06
N GLN A 665 18.74 13.33 -0.56
CA GLN A 665 20.06 12.69 -0.39
C GLN A 665 20.04 11.62 0.72
N LYS A 666 19.33 11.89 1.82
CA LYS A 666 19.17 10.96 2.96
C LYS A 666 18.02 9.96 2.75
N LYS A 667 17.41 9.92 1.57
CA LYS A 667 16.32 8.99 1.23
C LYS A 667 16.82 7.54 1.34
N ILE A 668 16.03 6.73 2.05
CA ILE A 668 16.32 5.31 2.24
C ILE A 668 15.74 4.53 1.04
N PRO A 669 16.48 3.57 0.46
CA PRO A 669 15.94 2.68 -0.56
C PRO A 669 14.65 2.00 -0.08
N ARG A 670 13.72 1.74 -1.01
CA ARG A 670 12.47 1.05 -0.66
C ARG A 670 12.77 -0.35 -0.16
N LYS A 671 12.07 -0.75 0.90
CA LYS A 671 12.21 -2.07 1.53
C LYS A 671 11.66 -3.15 0.62
N VAL A 672 12.27 -4.33 0.70
CA VAL A 672 11.69 -5.59 0.22
C VAL A 672 11.45 -6.51 1.41
N PHE A 673 10.34 -7.24 1.36
CA PHE A 673 9.82 -7.97 2.50
C PHE A 673 10.06 -9.47 2.33
N VAL A 674 10.84 -10.05 3.24
CA VAL A 674 10.94 -11.50 3.40
C VAL A 674 9.70 -11.95 4.13
N GLN A 675 8.88 -12.73 3.44
CA GLN A 675 7.62 -13.27 3.96
C GLN A 675 7.83 -14.70 4.43
N ALA A 676 7.11 -15.11 5.46
CA ALA A 676 7.12 -16.49 5.92
C ALA A 676 6.42 -17.41 4.90
N ASN A 677 6.77 -18.69 4.91
CA ASN A 677 5.98 -19.73 4.25
C ASN A 677 5.22 -20.53 5.31
N THR A 678 4.17 -21.22 4.88
CA THR A 678 3.47 -22.22 5.69
C THR A 678 3.55 -23.58 5.00
N VAL A 679 3.81 -24.63 5.78
CA VAL A 679 3.99 -26.00 5.29
C VAL A 679 3.02 -26.92 6.03
N LEU A 680 2.41 -27.85 5.31
CA LEU A 680 1.57 -28.90 5.90
C LEU A 680 2.44 -30.09 6.33
N GLU A 681 2.36 -30.44 7.60
CA GLU A 681 2.91 -31.68 8.16
C GLU A 681 1.73 -32.53 8.68
N GLY A 682 1.17 -33.36 7.79
CA GLY A 682 -0.13 -34.00 8.04
C GLY A 682 -1.24 -32.95 8.13
N ASP A 683 -2.00 -32.94 9.23
CA ASP A 683 -3.08 -31.98 9.47
C ASP A 683 -2.62 -30.67 10.13
N ARG A 684 -1.35 -30.58 10.53
CA ARG A 684 -0.78 -29.43 11.24
C ARG A 684 -0.09 -28.49 10.26
N VAL A 685 -0.25 -27.18 10.49
CA VAL A 685 0.47 -26.16 9.71
C VAL A 685 1.67 -25.65 10.50
N ILE A 686 2.85 -25.71 9.87
CA ILE A 686 4.10 -25.16 10.40
C ILE A 686 4.41 -23.85 9.70
N LEU A 687 4.70 -22.81 10.48
CA LEU A 687 5.22 -21.54 9.98
C LEU A 687 6.74 -21.65 9.83
N LYS A 688 7.25 -21.26 8.66
CA LYS A 688 8.68 -21.16 8.38
C LYS A 688 9.05 -19.70 8.10
N GLU A 689 9.78 -19.10 9.03
CA GLU A 689 10.36 -17.77 8.88
C GLU A 689 11.77 -17.86 8.31
N TYR A 690 12.21 -16.78 7.67
CA TYR A 690 13.52 -16.69 7.03
C TYR A 690 14.26 -15.46 7.57
N GLU A 691 15.59 -15.51 7.51
CA GLU A 691 16.41 -14.38 7.91
C GLU A 691 16.19 -13.18 6.96
N PRO A 692 16.18 -11.93 7.45
CA PRO A 692 16.02 -10.74 6.64
C PRO A 692 17.32 -10.38 5.88
N THR A 693 17.84 -11.33 5.09
CA THR A 693 19.02 -11.17 4.23
C THR A 693 18.67 -11.39 2.76
N LEU A 694 19.58 -11.06 1.84
CA LEU A 694 19.38 -11.29 0.41
C LEU A 694 19.17 -12.78 0.13
N GLU A 695 19.94 -13.65 0.78
CA GLU A 695 19.85 -15.09 0.70
C GLU A 695 18.54 -15.61 1.29
N GLY A 696 18.12 -15.09 2.45
CA GLY A 696 16.85 -15.45 3.08
C GLY A 696 15.64 -15.08 2.22
N MET A 697 15.71 -13.95 1.51
CA MET A 697 14.71 -13.58 0.50
C MET A 697 14.63 -14.63 -0.61
N ILE A 698 15.76 -15.03 -1.20
CA ILE A 698 15.78 -16.02 -2.29
C ILE A 698 15.33 -17.40 -1.79
N GLN A 699 15.81 -17.82 -0.61
CA GLN A 699 15.39 -19.07 0.04
C GLN A 699 13.87 -19.10 0.25
N SER A 700 13.27 -18.00 0.71
CA SER A 700 11.83 -17.92 0.94
C SER A 700 11.02 -18.20 -0.33
N TYR A 701 11.48 -17.74 -1.49
CA TYR A 701 10.83 -17.98 -2.78
C TYR A 701 11.12 -19.38 -3.33
N ALA A 702 12.36 -19.86 -3.18
CA ALA A 702 12.73 -21.20 -3.62
C ALA A 702 11.92 -22.28 -2.88
N GLU A 703 11.76 -22.14 -1.57
CA GLU A 703 10.97 -23.06 -0.76
C GLU A 703 9.45 -22.77 -0.80
N ARG A 704 9.05 -21.66 -1.42
CA ARG A 704 7.63 -21.37 -1.70
C ARG A 704 7.12 -22.25 -2.84
N ASP A 705 8.00 -22.72 -3.72
CA ASP A 705 7.71 -23.69 -4.79
C ASP A 705 6.49 -23.29 -5.66
N VAL A 706 6.67 -22.21 -6.42
CA VAL A 706 5.63 -21.59 -7.29
C VAL A 706 6.04 -21.46 -8.75
#